data_AF-A0A7X7Z831-F1
#
_entry.id   AF-A0A7X7Z831-F1
#
_cell.length_a   1.000
_cell.length_b   1.000
_cell.length_c   1.000
_cell.angle_alpha   90.00
_cell.angle_beta   90.00
_cell.angle_gamma   90.00
#
_symmetry.space_group_name_H-M   'P 1'
#
loop_
_entity.id
_entity.type
_entity.pdbx_description
1 polymer ?
#
loop_
_entity_poly.entity_id
_entity_poly.type
_entity_poly.pdbx_seq_one_letter_code
_entity_poly.pdbx_strand_id
1 'polypeptide(L)'
;MILPDIFSALIVTFACFGGFRLGMRRSFTRLGCLFIFAFAGFLLSDIIASCLYNSDFSFLNIKIQGLRLRTFPGLLRALVAVNFPEYSAYVNDAYFLNLTILKFSKAILKIPCFLLWMLLSVPIIDGLFFKKMFQGSQEKISEKIMAAAVGCIHGLVLLMFVLSPLNGINQIKSALENEPVRNNGHVAMSLSGNSVFDGLFKTHYKNEGVAFRKDLESIMSLREASDPGILLTVLEKAEATELLAPAIIEIFLLSKDTAVNEKLIKELKAVSYRKEIPRLNNAYKLFRGLDFDEFPEIDGSIIKAIADELNACKIIDILFPHLIFDFFPELSEYIKADINGIAWTREIQIYARIYELLEPIERTFDEFMKCSEEDVLEALDLLFSSDLYKRNEEIIIELFMENILPENLRNLEFTAIKESEITNAYLFASFLYKHGFFSKEFTYTNFLTDENIERIITHICESDLLVKNIDKILPILFSKSSLNINVIILPALDWKSSEGRAELRRFFEFLRLFSNNQKHKKEVLFYTESFLRKKEISSLVYLNGDKIISHFIAGFFGKGFSLSHSVAWDSEEGRNEIMNLVRIYREFARTDLIYAKSLKKISDKNLTSIGNVLHESALFRKNFNEILKSLLRNLSLGWELECEFDEPTEEEVVRLLFALKAMSEIKTEADIFKLSSKEIDAALSSNTIVEVLKQYLHDLERDGHLCINIDESEWKEELRNFLFALKRLSEKKQNFGMKNFDLNIIHFLTTGNEGEESNDLSLILKSKILTDTIISKIKDLEKNRNTGEGIFIINVRDEDWIDDSSDRPGELRNFVRGIQIIYRKLNIDLNNPAIHREKLKEISAGTEDTNGDGVIDDNDDNELREIIKSKILADTIIFLLYEEVIKS
;
A
#
# COMPACT_ATOMS: atom_id res chain seq x y z
N MET A 1 -71.35 58.30 -38.16
CA MET A 1 -70.44 57.85 -39.23
C MET A 1 -70.59 58.64 -40.55
N ILE A 2 -71.44 59.69 -40.64
CA ILE A 2 -71.72 60.41 -41.91
C ILE A 2 -70.83 61.67 -42.12
N LEU A 3 -70.29 62.24 -41.04
CA LEU A 3 -69.51 63.49 -41.07
C LEU A 3 -68.12 63.40 -41.76
N PRO A 4 -67.32 62.32 -41.57
CA PRO A 4 -65.99 62.20 -42.19
C PRO A 4 -66.05 61.99 -43.70
N ASP A 5 -67.06 61.26 -44.18
CA ASP A 5 -67.24 60.95 -45.61
C ASP A 5 -67.64 62.20 -46.40
N ILE A 6 -68.50 63.05 -45.83
CA ILE A 6 -68.87 64.36 -46.39
C ILE A 6 -67.65 65.29 -46.44
N PHE A 7 -66.86 65.34 -45.36
CA PHE A 7 -65.67 66.20 -45.31
C PHE A 7 -64.60 65.75 -46.32
N SER A 8 -64.46 64.44 -46.50
CA SER A 8 -63.52 63.83 -47.44
C SER A 8 -63.94 64.08 -48.89
N ALA A 9 -65.23 63.94 -49.20
CA ALA A 9 -65.80 64.31 -50.49
C ALA A 9 -65.60 65.81 -50.79
N LEU A 10 -65.77 66.70 -49.79
CA LEU A 10 -65.53 68.14 -49.94
C LEU A 10 -64.06 68.46 -50.21
N ILE A 11 -63.09 67.86 -49.50
CA ILE A 11 -61.65 68.08 -49.74
C ILE A 11 -61.28 67.74 -51.18
N VAL A 12 -61.69 66.56 -51.67
CA VAL A 12 -61.39 66.12 -53.03
C VAL A 12 -62.10 67.00 -54.07
N THR A 13 -63.37 67.37 -53.82
CA THR A 13 -64.16 68.21 -54.73
C THR A 13 -63.61 69.63 -54.83
N PHE A 14 -63.23 70.26 -53.70
CA PHE A 14 -62.60 71.58 -53.70
C PHE A 14 -61.20 71.55 -54.33
N ALA A 15 -60.42 70.49 -54.11
CA ALA A 15 -59.12 70.33 -54.76
C ALA A 15 -59.26 70.13 -56.28
N CYS A 16 -60.27 69.37 -56.72
CA CYS A 16 -60.61 69.19 -58.13
C CYS A 16 -61.05 70.51 -58.80
N PHE A 17 -61.95 71.27 -58.15
CA PHE A 17 -62.38 72.59 -58.61
C PHE A 17 -61.22 73.60 -58.61
N GLY A 18 -60.35 73.56 -57.60
CA GLY A 18 -59.13 74.36 -57.52
C GLY A 18 -58.17 74.05 -58.67
N GLY A 19 -57.97 72.77 -59.00
CA GLY A 19 -57.19 72.35 -60.16
C GLY A 19 -57.78 72.85 -61.48
N PHE A 20 -59.09 72.72 -61.67
CA PHE A 20 -59.81 73.23 -62.86
C PHE A 20 -59.66 74.74 -63.05
N ARG A 21 -59.69 75.50 -61.94
CA ARG A 21 -59.57 76.97 -61.95
C ARG A 21 -58.14 77.45 -62.20
N LEU A 22 -57.13 76.72 -61.73
CA LEU A 22 -55.72 77.16 -61.75
C LEU A 22 -54.95 76.76 -63.01
N GLY A 23 -55.41 75.74 -63.74
CA GLY A 23 -54.75 75.26 -64.96
C GLY A 23 -53.68 74.20 -64.70
N MET A 24 -53.24 73.52 -65.76
CA MET A 24 -52.53 72.23 -65.65
C MET A 24 -51.15 72.35 -65.02
N ARG A 25 -50.30 73.26 -65.52
CA ARG A 25 -48.93 73.45 -65.05
C ARG A 25 -48.89 73.83 -63.57
N ARG A 26 -49.80 74.71 -63.15
CA ARG A 26 -49.90 75.19 -61.76
C ARG A 26 -50.38 74.08 -60.81
N SER A 27 -51.31 73.24 -61.26
CA SER A 27 -51.81 72.10 -60.49
C SER A 27 -50.71 71.06 -60.20
N PHE A 28 -49.86 70.76 -61.19
CA PHE A 28 -48.68 69.90 -60.99
C PHE A 28 -47.63 70.52 -60.05
N THR A 29 -47.35 71.82 -60.18
CA THR A 29 -46.43 72.50 -59.26
C THR A 29 -46.95 72.48 -57.82
N ARG A 30 -48.26 72.69 -57.61
CA ARG A 30 -48.90 72.60 -56.29
C ARG A 30 -48.78 71.20 -55.69
N LEU A 31 -48.98 70.16 -56.50
CA LEU A 31 -48.80 68.77 -56.08
C LEU A 31 -47.34 68.47 -55.71
N GLY A 32 -46.37 68.92 -56.51
CA GLY A 32 -44.94 68.80 -56.18
C GLY A 32 -44.55 69.55 -54.89
N CYS A 33 -45.05 70.77 -54.71
CA CYS A 33 -44.85 71.53 -53.48
C CYS A 33 -45.47 70.82 -52.27
N LEU A 34 -46.65 70.19 -52.41
CA LEU A 34 -47.25 69.40 -51.33
C LEU A 34 -46.33 68.27 -50.86
N PHE A 35 -45.70 67.53 -51.77
CA PHE A 35 -44.75 66.47 -51.38
C PHE A 35 -43.50 67.02 -50.69
N ILE A 36 -42.96 68.14 -51.16
CA ILE A 36 -41.81 68.81 -50.52
C ILE A 36 -42.20 69.30 -49.12
N PHE A 37 -43.38 69.93 -48.96
CA PHE A 37 -43.87 70.39 -47.68
C PHE A 37 -44.24 69.24 -46.75
N ALA A 38 -44.76 68.11 -47.26
CA ALA A 38 -44.98 66.91 -46.47
C ALA A 38 -43.66 66.34 -45.95
N PHE A 39 -42.64 66.25 -46.80
CA PHE A 39 -41.31 65.80 -46.38
C PHE A 39 -40.67 66.75 -45.34
N ALA A 40 -40.74 68.06 -45.58
CA ALA A 40 -40.30 69.06 -44.61
C ALA A 40 -41.06 68.94 -43.29
N GLY A 41 -42.38 68.76 -43.35
CA GLY A 41 -43.25 68.55 -42.18
C GLY A 41 -42.88 67.32 -41.37
N PHE A 42 -42.53 66.23 -42.04
CA PHE A 42 -42.08 65.02 -41.37
C PHE A 42 -40.78 65.24 -40.58
N LEU A 43 -39.83 66.01 -41.13
CA LEU A 43 -38.60 66.38 -40.43
C LEU A 43 -38.85 67.41 -39.31
N LEU A 44 -39.61 68.47 -39.58
CA LEU A 44 -39.95 69.52 -38.61
C LEU A 44 -40.80 68.98 -37.45
N SER A 45 -41.70 68.03 -37.70
CA SER A 45 -42.53 67.42 -36.65
C SER A 45 -41.69 66.72 -35.58
N ASP A 46 -40.50 66.22 -35.91
CA ASP A 46 -39.57 65.60 -34.95
C ASP A 46 -38.94 66.63 -34.00
N ILE A 47 -38.60 67.80 -34.55
CA ILE A 47 -38.06 68.95 -33.81
C ILE A 47 -39.17 69.54 -32.92
N ILE A 48 -40.36 69.77 -33.47
CA ILE A 48 -41.50 70.34 -32.74
C ILE A 48 -41.95 69.37 -31.64
N ALA A 49 -42.06 68.08 -31.92
CA ALA A 49 -42.39 67.06 -30.91
C ALA A 49 -41.34 67.03 -29.79
N SER A 50 -40.06 67.24 -30.10
CA SER A 50 -39.00 67.34 -29.10
C SER A 50 -39.13 68.60 -28.23
N CYS A 51 -39.53 69.74 -28.79
CA CYS A 51 -39.84 70.96 -28.01
C CYS A 51 -41.09 70.76 -27.13
N LEU A 52 -42.13 70.11 -27.67
CA LEU A 52 -43.39 69.89 -26.97
C LEU A 52 -43.31 68.81 -25.89
N TYR A 53 -42.33 67.90 -25.95
CA TYR A 53 -42.19 66.79 -25.02
C TYR A 53 -42.22 67.21 -23.54
N ASN A 54 -41.51 68.28 -23.18
CA ASN A 54 -41.47 68.81 -21.81
C ASN A 54 -42.32 70.08 -21.62
N SER A 55 -43.13 70.45 -22.61
CA SER A 55 -43.95 71.64 -22.52
C SER A 55 -45.10 71.44 -21.52
N ASP A 56 -45.47 72.52 -20.83
CA ASP A 56 -46.60 72.52 -19.90
C ASP A 56 -47.92 72.73 -20.66
N PHE A 57 -48.78 71.72 -20.60
CA PHE A 57 -50.11 71.67 -21.20
C PHE A 57 -51.24 71.88 -20.18
N SER A 58 -50.91 72.26 -18.94
CA SER A 58 -51.89 72.47 -17.87
C SER A 58 -53.02 73.44 -18.24
N PHE A 59 -52.75 74.40 -19.13
CA PHE A 59 -53.72 75.37 -19.66
C PHE A 59 -54.86 74.72 -20.47
N LEU A 60 -54.66 73.53 -21.06
CA LEU A 60 -55.68 72.84 -21.86
C LEU A 60 -56.74 72.14 -20.99
N ASN A 61 -56.49 71.95 -19.70
CA ASN A 61 -57.38 71.30 -18.72
C ASN A 61 -57.93 69.92 -19.20
N ILE A 62 -57.15 69.19 -20.00
CA ILE A 62 -57.51 67.87 -20.51
C ILE A 62 -57.29 66.82 -19.42
N LYS A 63 -58.29 65.96 -19.21
CA LYS A 63 -58.20 64.79 -18.31
C LYS A 63 -58.31 63.49 -19.09
N ILE A 64 -57.37 62.58 -18.86
CA ILE A 64 -57.37 61.22 -19.42
C ILE A 64 -57.39 60.25 -18.24
N GLN A 65 -58.42 59.40 -18.15
CA GLN A 65 -58.65 58.50 -17.00
C GLN A 65 -58.55 59.20 -15.62
N GLY A 66 -59.11 60.42 -15.52
CA GLY A 66 -59.09 61.22 -14.28
C GLY A 66 -57.77 61.97 -14.00
N LEU A 67 -56.68 61.65 -14.69
CA LEU A 67 -55.38 62.31 -14.57
C LEU A 67 -55.32 63.58 -15.43
N ARG A 68 -54.82 64.69 -14.87
CA ARG A 68 -54.63 65.96 -15.59
C ARG A 68 -53.35 65.92 -16.43
N LEU A 69 -53.44 66.28 -17.70
CA LEU A 69 -52.28 66.48 -18.56
C LEU A 69 -51.53 67.77 -18.13
N ARG A 70 -50.38 67.61 -17.45
CA ARG A 70 -49.41 68.70 -17.20
C ARG A 70 -48.27 68.65 -18.20
N THR A 71 -47.58 67.53 -18.26
CA THR A 71 -46.60 67.22 -19.31
C THR A 71 -46.95 65.87 -19.91
N PHE A 72 -46.63 65.66 -21.18
CA PHE A 72 -46.85 64.39 -21.86
C PHE A 72 -46.16 63.19 -21.16
N PRO A 73 -44.87 63.28 -20.80
CA PRO A 73 -44.21 62.21 -20.03
C PRO A 73 -44.79 62.07 -18.62
N GLY A 74 -45.20 63.15 -17.97
CA GLY A 74 -45.83 63.10 -16.65
C GLY A 74 -47.17 62.35 -16.68
N LEU A 75 -47.96 62.55 -17.73
CA LEU A 75 -49.22 61.83 -17.91
C LEU A 75 -48.99 60.33 -18.15
N LEU A 76 -48.05 59.96 -19.02
CA LEU A 76 -47.76 58.54 -19.29
C LEU A 76 -47.22 57.82 -18.05
N ARG A 77 -46.34 58.46 -17.28
CA ARG A 77 -45.87 57.91 -15.99
C ARG A 77 -47.04 57.68 -15.03
N ALA A 78 -47.94 58.65 -14.91
CA ALA A 78 -49.10 58.53 -14.05
C ALA A 78 -50.07 57.42 -14.54
N LEU A 79 -50.25 57.25 -15.85
CA LEU A 79 -51.07 56.17 -16.42
C LEU A 79 -50.46 54.78 -16.16
N VAL A 80 -49.14 54.65 -16.24
CA VAL A 80 -48.43 53.40 -15.88
C VAL A 80 -48.61 53.12 -14.38
N ALA A 81 -48.44 54.13 -13.53
CA ALA A 81 -48.60 53.98 -12.08
C ALA A 81 -50.05 53.63 -11.67
N VAL A 82 -51.05 54.12 -12.40
CA VAL A 82 -52.47 53.81 -12.13
C VAL A 82 -52.86 52.41 -12.61
N ASN A 83 -52.41 52.00 -13.80
CA ASN A 83 -52.77 50.69 -14.35
C ASN A 83 -51.90 49.55 -13.79
N PHE A 84 -50.71 49.86 -13.27
CA PHE A 84 -49.81 48.90 -12.65
C PHE A 84 -49.27 49.44 -11.31
N PRO A 85 -50.09 49.40 -10.24
CA PRO A 85 -49.80 50.04 -8.95
C PRO A 85 -48.51 49.53 -8.29
N GLU A 86 -48.18 48.25 -8.54
CA GLU A 86 -47.03 47.53 -8.01
C GLU A 86 -45.68 48.15 -8.44
N TYR A 87 -45.65 48.80 -9.61
CA TYR A 87 -44.43 49.40 -10.14
C TYR A 87 -44.32 50.90 -9.87
N SER A 88 -45.34 51.51 -9.24
CA SER A 88 -45.47 52.96 -9.06
C SER A 88 -44.27 53.64 -8.37
N ALA A 89 -43.66 52.96 -7.40
CA ALA A 89 -42.46 53.44 -6.69
C ALA A 89 -41.22 53.54 -7.60
N TYR A 90 -41.16 52.75 -8.67
CA TYR A 90 -39.99 52.62 -9.55
C TYR A 90 -40.16 53.36 -10.88
N VAL A 91 -41.36 53.88 -11.16
CA VAL A 91 -41.68 54.55 -12.44
C VAL A 91 -40.75 55.72 -12.75
N ASN A 92 -40.27 56.42 -11.71
CA ASN A 92 -39.37 57.56 -11.90
C ASN A 92 -37.90 57.16 -12.07
N ASP A 93 -37.47 56.02 -11.50
CA ASP A 93 -36.06 55.62 -11.46
C ASP A 93 -35.68 54.63 -12.58
N ALA A 94 -36.65 53.88 -13.12
CA ALA A 94 -36.42 52.88 -14.16
C ALA A 94 -35.98 53.50 -15.50
N TYR A 95 -34.74 53.22 -15.94
CA TYR A 95 -34.16 53.83 -17.15
C TYR A 95 -34.90 53.41 -18.42
N PHE A 96 -35.16 52.12 -18.61
CA PHE A 96 -35.82 51.60 -19.81
C PHE A 96 -37.25 52.06 -19.94
N LEU A 97 -37.98 52.16 -18.82
CA LEU A 97 -39.32 52.73 -18.81
C LEU A 97 -39.26 54.22 -19.20
N ASN A 98 -38.31 54.97 -18.67
CA ASN A 98 -38.11 56.38 -19.03
C ASN A 98 -37.69 56.57 -20.51
N LEU A 99 -36.84 55.69 -21.05
CA LEU A 99 -36.42 55.70 -22.46
C LEU A 99 -37.60 55.34 -23.38
N THR A 100 -38.41 54.37 -22.98
CA THR A 100 -39.61 53.94 -23.70
C THR A 100 -40.67 55.04 -23.69
N ILE A 101 -40.93 55.65 -22.53
CA ILE A 101 -41.82 56.81 -22.40
C ILE A 101 -41.31 57.95 -23.28
N LEU A 102 -40.01 58.23 -23.31
CA LEU A 102 -39.42 59.26 -24.18
C LEU A 102 -39.68 58.98 -25.66
N LYS A 103 -39.31 57.78 -26.15
CA LYS A 103 -39.47 57.42 -27.56
C LYS A 103 -40.95 57.38 -27.98
N PHE A 104 -41.81 56.81 -27.12
CA PHE A 104 -43.25 56.69 -27.37
C PHE A 104 -43.95 58.06 -27.33
N SER A 105 -43.63 58.91 -26.35
CA SER A 105 -44.16 60.28 -26.28
C SER A 105 -43.80 61.10 -27.50
N LYS A 106 -42.54 61.04 -27.95
CA LYS A 106 -42.10 61.74 -29.16
C LYS A 106 -42.83 61.24 -30.40
N ALA A 107 -43.00 59.92 -30.54
CA ALA A 107 -43.76 59.33 -31.62
C ALA A 107 -45.22 59.80 -31.63
N ILE A 108 -45.89 59.82 -30.46
CA ILE A 108 -47.28 60.29 -30.36
C ILE A 108 -47.37 61.79 -30.65
N LEU A 109 -46.49 62.63 -30.09
CA LEU A 109 -46.48 64.08 -30.31
C LEU A 109 -46.16 64.47 -31.76
N LYS A 110 -45.40 63.64 -32.47
CA LYS A 110 -45.07 63.84 -33.89
C LYS A 110 -46.32 63.82 -34.78
N ILE A 111 -47.29 62.94 -34.48
CA ILE A 111 -48.51 62.76 -35.28
C ILE A 111 -49.35 64.05 -35.39
N PRO A 112 -49.81 64.68 -34.29
CA PRO A 112 -50.59 65.92 -34.37
C PRO A 112 -49.77 67.09 -34.92
N CYS A 113 -48.46 67.15 -34.68
CA CYS A 113 -47.59 68.18 -35.26
C CYS A 113 -47.52 68.07 -36.78
N PHE A 114 -47.36 66.84 -37.29
CA PHE A 114 -47.37 66.57 -38.71
C PHE A 114 -48.73 66.89 -39.35
N LEU A 115 -49.84 66.51 -38.70
CA LEU A 115 -51.18 66.81 -39.17
C LEU A 115 -51.46 68.32 -39.21
N LEU A 116 -51.08 69.07 -38.17
CA LEU A 116 -51.20 70.53 -38.13
C LEU A 116 -50.35 71.18 -39.24
N TRP A 117 -49.13 70.70 -39.45
CA TRP A 117 -48.26 71.16 -40.53
C TRP A 117 -48.89 70.93 -41.91
N MET A 118 -49.44 69.74 -42.15
CA MET A 118 -50.12 69.41 -43.40
C MET A 118 -51.34 70.30 -43.64
N LEU A 119 -52.13 70.60 -42.61
CA LEU A 119 -53.27 71.52 -42.68
C LEU A 119 -52.84 72.96 -43.01
N LEU A 120 -51.76 73.45 -42.41
CA LEU A 120 -51.21 74.78 -42.67
C LEU A 120 -50.46 74.88 -44.00
N SER A 121 -49.94 73.76 -44.52
CA SER A 121 -49.16 73.77 -45.76
C SER A 121 -49.97 74.26 -46.96
N VAL A 122 -51.26 73.94 -47.03
CA VAL A 122 -52.14 74.33 -48.15
C VAL A 122 -52.26 75.86 -48.28
N PRO A 123 -52.70 76.62 -47.26
CA PRO A 123 -52.75 78.08 -47.35
C PRO A 123 -51.35 78.73 -47.47
N ILE A 124 -50.29 78.10 -46.96
CA ILE A 124 -48.91 78.59 -47.10
C ILE A 124 -48.43 78.47 -48.55
N ILE A 125 -48.63 77.31 -49.19
CA ILE A 125 -48.32 77.08 -50.61
C ILE A 125 -49.05 78.12 -51.46
N ASP A 126 -50.32 78.37 -51.14
CA ASP A 126 -51.17 79.33 -51.86
C ASP A 126 -50.74 80.79 -51.66
N GLY A 127 -50.38 81.14 -50.43
CA GLY A 127 -49.96 82.49 -50.06
C GLY A 127 -48.57 82.85 -50.58
N LEU A 128 -47.62 81.91 -50.61
CA LEU A 128 -46.24 82.16 -51.02
C LEU A 128 -46.04 82.07 -52.54
N PHE A 129 -46.62 81.08 -53.19
CA PHE A 129 -46.33 80.81 -54.60
C PHE A 129 -47.39 81.35 -55.57
N PHE A 130 -48.61 81.63 -55.10
CA PHE A 130 -49.74 81.91 -55.99
C PHE A 130 -50.43 83.27 -55.78
N LYS A 131 -50.03 84.06 -54.78
CA LYS A 131 -50.65 85.36 -54.43
C LYS A 131 -50.35 86.52 -55.41
N LYS A 132 -49.43 86.35 -56.37
CA LYS A 132 -49.06 87.39 -57.37
C LYS A 132 -49.24 86.99 -58.85
N MET A 133 -49.92 85.88 -59.16
CA MET A 133 -50.05 85.35 -60.54
C MET A 133 -51.50 85.14 -61.02
N PHE A 134 -52.37 86.14 -60.79
CA PHE A 134 -53.69 86.21 -61.43
C PHE A 134 -53.64 87.02 -62.74
N GLN A 135 -52.96 86.47 -63.75
CA GLN A 135 -53.21 86.80 -65.15
C GLN A 135 -53.39 85.48 -65.90
N GLY A 136 -54.57 85.31 -66.51
CA GLY A 136 -54.98 84.07 -67.16
C GLY A 136 -54.36 83.94 -68.55
N SER A 137 -53.75 82.78 -68.83
CA SER A 137 -53.58 82.31 -70.19
C SER A 137 -54.87 81.60 -70.64
N GLN A 138 -55.27 81.78 -71.90
CA GLN A 138 -56.37 81.01 -72.50
C GLN A 138 -55.93 79.55 -72.67
N GLU A 139 -56.11 78.72 -71.65
CA GLU A 139 -55.90 77.27 -71.72
C GLU A 139 -57.09 76.55 -72.38
N LYS A 140 -56.82 75.48 -73.13
CA LYS A 140 -57.87 74.66 -73.78
C LYS A 140 -58.70 73.93 -72.73
N ILE A 141 -59.97 73.65 -73.03
CA ILE A 141 -60.90 72.94 -72.12
C ILE A 141 -60.32 71.57 -71.71
N SER A 142 -59.64 70.86 -72.62
CA SER A 142 -58.98 69.58 -72.33
C SER A 142 -57.89 69.70 -71.25
N GLU A 143 -57.15 70.82 -71.23
CA GLU A 143 -56.10 71.08 -70.24
C GLU A 143 -56.69 71.43 -68.87
N LYS A 144 -57.85 72.11 -68.84
CA LYS A 144 -58.59 72.38 -67.60
C LYS A 144 -59.19 71.12 -66.97
N ILE A 145 -59.69 70.19 -67.79
CA ILE A 145 -60.18 68.89 -67.30
C ILE A 145 -59.01 68.07 -66.72
N MET A 146 -57.86 68.06 -67.41
CA MET A 146 -56.65 67.40 -66.90
C MET A 146 -56.13 68.06 -65.62
N ALA A 147 -56.19 69.39 -65.51
CA ALA A 147 -55.88 70.12 -64.30
C ALA A 147 -56.83 69.78 -63.14
N ALA A 148 -58.12 69.57 -63.42
CA ALA A 148 -59.10 69.10 -62.44
C ALA A 148 -58.77 67.68 -61.93
N ALA A 149 -58.31 66.79 -62.82
CA ALA A 149 -57.86 65.45 -62.45
C ALA A 149 -56.60 65.49 -61.55
N VAL A 150 -55.63 66.36 -61.85
CA VAL A 150 -54.45 66.59 -61.00
C VAL A 150 -54.85 67.19 -59.65
N GLY A 151 -55.82 68.11 -59.64
CA GLY A 151 -56.43 68.63 -58.42
C GLY A 151 -57.12 67.55 -57.59
N CYS A 152 -57.79 66.59 -58.23
CA CYS A 152 -58.39 65.43 -57.58
C CYS A 152 -57.31 64.53 -56.94
N ILE A 153 -56.22 64.24 -57.66
CA ILE A 153 -55.06 63.50 -57.12
C ILE A 153 -54.46 64.24 -55.92
N HIS A 154 -54.32 65.56 -56.01
CA HIS A 154 -53.84 66.39 -54.89
C HIS A 154 -54.76 66.27 -53.66
N GLY A 155 -56.08 66.35 -53.87
CA GLY A 155 -57.07 66.15 -52.81
C GLY A 155 -56.97 64.77 -52.17
N LEU A 156 -56.80 63.72 -52.98
CA LEU A 156 -56.63 62.34 -52.49
C LEU A 156 -55.33 62.15 -51.72
N VAL A 157 -54.21 62.70 -52.19
CA VAL A 157 -52.91 62.63 -51.51
C VAL A 157 -52.97 63.36 -50.16
N LEU A 158 -53.57 64.55 -50.11
CA LEU A 158 -53.81 65.26 -48.85
C LEU A 158 -54.71 64.44 -47.92
N LEU A 159 -55.74 63.80 -48.47
CA LEU A 159 -56.63 62.90 -47.72
C LEU A 159 -55.85 61.73 -47.11
N MET A 160 -54.96 61.10 -47.88
CA MET A 160 -54.13 59.99 -47.41
C MET A 160 -53.24 60.41 -46.24
N PHE A 161 -52.60 61.58 -46.31
CA PHE A 161 -51.74 62.09 -45.24
C PHE A 161 -52.50 62.51 -43.98
N VAL A 162 -53.78 62.92 -44.10
CA VAL A 162 -54.61 63.33 -42.97
C VAL A 162 -55.37 62.15 -42.33
N LEU A 163 -55.95 61.26 -43.14
CA LEU A 163 -56.78 60.15 -42.66
C LEU A 163 -56.00 58.91 -42.26
N SER A 164 -54.85 58.61 -42.89
CA SER A 164 -54.06 57.42 -42.54
C SER A 164 -53.60 57.44 -41.06
N PRO A 165 -53.06 58.56 -40.53
CA PRO A 165 -52.74 58.64 -39.10
C PRO A 165 -53.98 58.56 -38.18
N LEU A 166 -55.11 59.16 -38.59
CA LEU A 166 -56.36 59.13 -37.80
C LEU A 166 -56.99 57.73 -37.74
N ASN A 167 -56.97 56.98 -38.84
CA ASN A 167 -57.43 55.59 -38.86
C ASN A 167 -56.49 54.67 -38.08
N GLY A 168 -55.17 54.91 -38.14
CA GLY A 168 -54.21 54.20 -37.30
C GLY A 168 -54.48 54.41 -35.80
N ILE A 169 -54.79 55.65 -35.38
CA ILE A 169 -55.17 55.95 -33.99
C ILE A 169 -56.48 55.24 -33.61
N ASN A 170 -57.48 55.22 -34.48
CA ASN A 170 -58.74 54.52 -34.22
C ASN A 170 -58.56 52.99 -34.13
N GLN A 171 -57.68 52.40 -34.95
CA GLN A 171 -57.34 50.97 -34.87
C GLN A 171 -56.62 50.65 -33.56
N ILE A 172 -55.65 51.47 -33.15
CA ILE A 172 -54.96 51.33 -31.85
C ILE A 172 -55.96 51.44 -30.70
N LYS A 173 -56.88 52.41 -30.74
CA LYS A 173 -57.96 52.55 -29.75
C LYS A 173 -58.82 51.28 -29.69
N SER A 174 -59.23 50.75 -30.84
CA SER A 174 -60.03 49.53 -30.89
C SER A 174 -59.28 48.28 -30.44
N ALA A 175 -57.96 48.21 -30.64
CA ALA A 175 -57.12 47.11 -30.15
C ALA A 175 -56.98 47.18 -28.62
N LEU A 176 -56.79 48.39 -28.07
CA LEU A 176 -56.68 48.63 -26.63
C LEU A 176 -58.01 48.42 -25.89
N GLU A 177 -59.16 48.67 -26.53
CA GLU A 177 -60.48 48.45 -25.92
C GLU A 177 -60.93 46.97 -25.98
N ASN A 178 -60.28 46.12 -26.78
CA ASN A 178 -60.72 44.72 -27.03
C ASN A 178 -59.80 43.62 -26.46
N GLU A 179 -58.67 43.93 -25.81
CA GLU A 179 -57.90 42.91 -25.11
C GLU A 179 -58.46 42.66 -23.69
N PRO A 180 -58.96 41.45 -23.36
CA PRO A 180 -59.21 41.08 -21.99
C PRO A 180 -57.88 40.94 -21.25
N VAL A 181 -57.76 41.62 -20.11
CA VAL A 181 -56.65 41.45 -19.16
C VAL A 181 -56.57 39.98 -18.77
N ARG A 182 -55.66 39.22 -19.38
CA ARG A 182 -55.31 37.87 -18.93
C ARG A 182 -54.56 37.99 -17.61
N ASN A 183 -55.30 37.85 -16.52
CA ASN A 183 -54.74 37.42 -15.23
C ASN A 183 -54.19 36.00 -15.39
N ASN A 184 -52.91 35.90 -15.75
CA ASN A 184 -52.16 34.67 -15.54
C ASN A 184 -51.53 34.76 -14.15
N GLY A 185 -51.91 33.80 -13.30
CA GLY A 185 -51.60 33.77 -11.88
C GLY A 185 -50.11 33.71 -11.55
N HIS A 186 -49.80 34.27 -10.39
CA HIS A 186 -48.68 33.98 -9.50
C HIS A 186 -47.34 33.59 -10.15
N VAL A 187 -46.55 34.61 -10.47
CA VAL A 187 -45.19 34.71 -9.89
C VAL A 187 -45.09 36.14 -9.36
N ALA A 188 -45.08 36.30 -8.04
CA ALA A 188 -44.67 37.56 -7.46
C ALA A 188 -43.19 37.76 -7.81
N MET A 189 -42.94 38.41 -8.95
CA MET A 189 -41.66 39.02 -9.30
C MET A 189 -41.48 40.29 -8.45
N SER A 190 -41.75 40.17 -7.15
CA SER A 190 -41.56 41.26 -6.19
C SER A 190 -40.06 41.38 -5.92
N LEU A 191 -39.49 42.45 -6.48
CA LEU A 191 -38.35 43.17 -5.93
C LEU A 191 -37.00 42.44 -5.93
N SER A 192 -36.22 42.59 -7.00
CA SER A 192 -34.74 42.47 -6.92
C SER A 192 -34.00 42.87 -8.19
N GLY A 193 -34.38 42.33 -9.36
CA GLY A 193 -33.59 42.49 -10.60
C GLY A 193 -33.41 43.92 -11.12
N ASN A 194 -34.17 44.91 -10.63
CA ASN A 194 -34.04 46.30 -11.06
C ASN A 194 -32.85 47.03 -10.40
N SER A 195 -32.43 46.69 -9.18
CA SER A 195 -31.45 47.53 -8.44
C SER A 195 -29.99 47.31 -8.88
N VAL A 196 -29.62 46.07 -9.20
CA VAL A 196 -28.29 45.71 -9.72
C VAL A 196 -28.17 46.12 -11.18
N PHE A 197 -29.21 45.81 -11.97
CA PHE A 197 -29.31 46.15 -13.38
C PHE A 197 -29.35 47.67 -13.63
N ASP A 198 -30.23 48.44 -12.96
CA ASP A 198 -30.27 49.91 -13.12
C ASP A 198 -28.98 50.57 -12.58
N GLY A 199 -28.37 50.00 -11.54
CA GLY A 199 -27.10 50.49 -10.98
C GLY A 199 -25.92 50.34 -11.94
N LEU A 200 -25.75 49.16 -12.55
CA LEU A 200 -24.65 48.85 -13.49
C LEU A 200 -24.86 49.52 -14.86
N PHE A 201 -26.10 49.60 -15.34
CA PHE A 201 -26.42 50.24 -16.62
C PHE A 201 -26.10 51.74 -16.61
N LYS A 202 -26.36 52.41 -15.48
CA LYS A 202 -26.15 53.86 -15.30
C LYS A 202 -24.68 54.26 -15.21
N THR A 203 -23.79 53.36 -14.75
CA THR A 203 -22.34 53.60 -14.63
C THR A 203 -21.52 53.17 -15.86
N HIS A 204 -21.83 52.04 -16.50
CA HIS A 204 -20.95 51.51 -17.57
C HIS A 204 -21.34 51.90 -19.00
N TYR A 205 -22.63 52.08 -19.31
CA TYR A 205 -23.09 52.14 -20.71
C TYR A 205 -23.86 53.41 -21.06
N LYS A 206 -23.57 54.54 -20.37
CA LYS A 206 -24.29 55.81 -20.54
C LYS A 206 -24.34 56.35 -21.98
N ASN A 207 -23.53 55.82 -22.91
CA ASN A 207 -23.46 56.27 -24.30
C ASN A 207 -23.21 55.18 -25.38
N GLU A 208 -23.24 53.88 -25.08
CA GLU A 208 -23.01 52.85 -26.11
C GLU A 208 -24.30 52.18 -26.56
N GLY A 209 -24.46 51.99 -27.88
CA GLY A 209 -25.61 51.31 -28.46
C GLY A 209 -25.52 49.80 -28.27
N VAL A 210 -26.02 49.28 -27.14
CA VAL A 210 -26.10 47.83 -26.89
C VAL A 210 -27.20 47.21 -27.75
N ALA A 211 -26.85 46.20 -28.57
CA ALA A 211 -27.77 45.47 -29.42
C ALA A 211 -28.49 44.34 -28.64
N PHE A 212 -29.36 44.71 -27.70
CA PHE A 212 -30.09 43.78 -26.81
C PHE A 212 -30.86 42.63 -27.48
N ARG A 213 -31.14 42.73 -28.78
CA ARG A 213 -32.07 41.82 -29.47
C ARG A 213 -31.57 40.37 -29.57
N LYS A 214 -30.26 40.17 -29.71
CA LYS A 214 -29.65 38.83 -29.92
C LYS A 214 -29.45 38.08 -28.59
N ASP A 215 -29.10 38.83 -27.54
CA ASP A 215 -28.97 38.29 -26.18
C ASP A 215 -30.33 37.95 -25.55
N LEU A 216 -31.40 38.68 -25.90
CA LEU A 216 -32.76 38.42 -25.43
C LEU A 216 -33.31 37.06 -25.86
N GLU A 217 -33.05 36.65 -27.11
CA GLU A 217 -33.46 35.31 -27.61
C GLU A 217 -32.74 34.20 -26.85
N SER A 218 -31.46 34.41 -26.50
CA SER A 218 -30.66 33.46 -25.72
C SER A 218 -31.12 33.38 -24.25
N ILE A 219 -31.49 34.51 -23.63
CA ILE A 219 -32.05 34.55 -22.27
C ILE A 219 -33.44 33.94 -22.20
N MET A 220 -34.27 34.09 -23.24
CA MET A 220 -35.59 33.46 -23.28
C MET A 220 -35.53 31.93 -23.23
N SER A 221 -34.40 31.32 -23.64
CA SER A 221 -34.16 29.88 -23.49
C SER A 221 -33.89 29.43 -22.04
N LEU A 222 -33.55 30.35 -21.13
CA LEU A 222 -33.32 30.06 -19.70
C LEU A 222 -34.61 29.91 -18.90
N ARG A 223 -35.78 30.29 -19.46
CA ARG A 223 -37.06 30.30 -18.74
C ARG A 223 -37.55 28.89 -18.32
N GLU A 224 -36.91 27.84 -18.83
CA GLU A 224 -37.24 26.43 -18.58
C GLU A 224 -36.04 25.60 -18.05
N ALA A 225 -34.83 26.18 -17.92
CA ALA A 225 -33.62 25.43 -17.61
C ALA A 225 -33.23 25.56 -16.12
N SER A 226 -33.30 24.44 -15.39
CA SER A 226 -32.83 24.30 -14.00
C SER A 226 -31.36 23.85 -13.89
N ASP A 227 -30.70 23.55 -15.01
CA ASP A 227 -29.31 23.09 -15.06
C ASP A 227 -28.31 24.28 -15.09
N PRO A 228 -27.41 24.40 -14.10
CA PRO A 228 -26.35 25.40 -14.10
C PRO A 228 -25.44 25.37 -15.34
N GLY A 229 -25.29 24.22 -16.01
CA GLY A 229 -24.51 24.11 -17.24
C GLY A 229 -25.09 24.90 -18.42
N ILE A 230 -26.42 24.87 -18.56
CA ILE A 230 -27.13 25.67 -19.57
C ILE A 230 -27.00 27.16 -19.23
N LEU A 231 -27.14 27.52 -17.95
CA LEU A 231 -26.98 28.89 -17.45
C LEU A 231 -25.61 29.47 -17.83
N LEU A 232 -24.54 28.78 -17.47
CA LEU A 232 -23.16 29.21 -17.74
C LEU A 232 -22.90 29.31 -19.24
N THR A 233 -23.40 28.36 -20.04
CA THR A 233 -23.21 28.36 -21.50
C THR A 233 -23.94 29.51 -22.19
N VAL A 234 -25.12 29.90 -21.71
CA VAL A 234 -25.86 31.06 -22.21
C VAL A 234 -25.14 32.36 -21.82
N LEU A 235 -24.68 32.47 -20.57
CA LEU A 235 -23.96 33.66 -20.08
C LEU A 235 -22.59 33.85 -20.76
N GLU A 236 -21.88 32.76 -21.06
CA GLU A 236 -20.60 32.77 -21.78
C GLU A 236 -20.77 33.32 -23.21
N LYS A 237 -21.89 33.02 -23.88
CA LYS A 237 -22.17 33.42 -25.27
C LYS A 237 -22.81 34.80 -25.40
N ALA A 238 -23.29 35.40 -24.32
CA ALA A 238 -23.95 36.69 -24.33
C ALA A 238 -22.96 37.83 -24.67
N GLU A 239 -23.37 38.78 -25.51
CA GLU A 239 -22.53 39.96 -25.82
C GLU A 239 -22.49 40.94 -24.62
N ALA A 240 -23.56 40.99 -23.82
CA ALA A 240 -23.69 41.83 -22.63
C ALA A 240 -23.53 41.06 -21.29
N THR A 241 -22.65 40.06 -21.20
CA THR A 241 -22.45 39.23 -19.98
C THR A 241 -22.24 40.03 -18.71
N GLU A 242 -21.48 41.13 -18.72
CA GLU A 242 -21.21 41.97 -17.53
C GLU A 242 -22.48 42.63 -16.95
N LEU A 243 -23.52 42.78 -17.77
CA LEU A 243 -24.80 43.34 -17.36
C LEU A 243 -25.80 42.24 -17.00
N LEU A 244 -25.82 41.17 -17.80
CA LEU A 244 -26.83 40.12 -17.73
C LEU A 244 -26.52 39.09 -16.64
N ALA A 245 -25.25 38.71 -16.47
CA ALA A 245 -24.84 37.71 -15.49
C ALA A 245 -25.20 38.09 -14.05
N PRO A 246 -24.89 39.31 -13.53
CA PRO A 246 -25.26 39.66 -12.16
C PRO A 246 -26.78 39.62 -11.93
N ALA A 247 -27.59 40.06 -12.90
CA ALA A 247 -29.04 40.04 -12.78
C ALA A 247 -29.61 38.61 -12.83
N ILE A 248 -29.06 37.75 -13.69
CA ILE A 248 -29.48 36.35 -13.83
C ILE A 248 -29.06 35.54 -12.59
N ILE A 249 -27.87 35.78 -12.05
CA ILE A 249 -27.38 35.14 -10.82
C ILE A 249 -28.20 35.57 -9.61
N GLU A 250 -28.55 36.85 -9.51
CA GLU A 250 -29.46 37.34 -8.46
C GLU A 250 -30.82 36.63 -8.52
N ILE A 251 -31.41 36.47 -9.70
CA ILE A 251 -32.65 35.72 -9.90
C ILE A 251 -32.48 34.26 -9.48
N PHE A 252 -31.35 33.64 -9.83
CA PHE A 252 -31.07 32.26 -9.49
C PHE A 252 -30.92 32.06 -7.97
N LEU A 253 -30.21 32.95 -7.27
CA LEU A 253 -30.10 32.96 -5.81
C LEU A 253 -31.47 33.13 -5.12
N LEU A 254 -32.32 34.01 -5.65
CA LEU A 254 -33.67 34.21 -5.12
C LEU A 254 -34.60 33.02 -5.36
N SER A 255 -34.41 32.29 -6.46
CA SER A 255 -35.14 31.03 -6.70
C SER A 255 -34.83 29.94 -5.67
N LYS A 256 -33.74 30.11 -4.91
CA LYS A 256 -33.27 29.23 -3.84
C LYS A 256 -33.45 29.85 -2.44
N ASP A 257 -34.39 30.78 -2.29
CA ASP A 257 -34.73 31.47 -1.03
C ASP A 257 -33.54 32.18 -0.34
N THR A 258 -32.50 32.55 -1.11
CA THR A 258 -31.34 33.27 -0.55
C THR A 258 -31.65 34.76 -0.41
N ALA A 259 -31.45 35.32 0.78
CA ALA A 259 -31.71 36.74 1.06
C ALA A 259 -30.68 37.65 0.38
N VAL A 260 -31.09 38.33 -0.69
CA VAL A 260 -30.27 39.32 -1.40
C VAL A 260 -30.26 40.64 -0.64
N ASN A 261 -29.13 40.95 0.01
CA ASN A 261 -28.93 42.19 0.77
C ASN A 261 -27.94 43.15 0.09
N GLU A 262 -27.82 44.38 0.61
CA GLU A 262 -26.97 45.43 0.01
C GLU A 262 -25.48 45.02 -0.07
N LYS A 263 -25.00 44.19 0.86
CA LYS A 263 -23.63 43.66 0.85
C LYS A 263 -23.43 42.69 -0.32
N LEU A 264 -24.32 41.72 -0.48
CA LEU A 264 -24.30 40.73 -1.57
C LEU A 264 -24.38 41.43 -2.95
N ILE A 265 -25.22 42.46 -3.07
CA ILE A 265 -25.33 43.28 -4.28
C ILE A 265 -24.00 43.97 -4.60
N LYS A 266 -23.29 44.48 -3.59
CA LYS A 266 -21.99 45.14 -3.79
C LYS A 266 -20.92 44.15 -4.22
N GLU A 267 -20.93 42.93 -3.66
CA GLU A 267 -20.03 41.83 -4.03
C GLU A 267 -20.29 41.35 -5.46
N LEU A 268 -21.56 41.11 -5.83
CA LEU A 268 -21.96 40.76 -7.20
C LEU A 268 -21.54 41.81 -8.23
N LYS A 269 -21.57 43.11 -7.89
CA LYS A 269 -21.12 44.18 -8.80
C LYS A 269 -19.61 44.24 -9.01
N ALA A 270 -18.83 43.64 -8.12
CA ALA A 270 -17.36 43.69 -8.18
C ALA A 270 -16.74 42.55 -9.00
N VAL A 271 -17.53 41.53 -9.36
CA VAL A 271 -17.13 40.38 -10.17
C VAL A 271 -16.92 40.78 -11.64
N SER A 272 -15.90 40.23 -12.28
CA SER A 272 -15.65 40.43 -13.72
C SER A 272 -16.24 39.27 -14.53
N TYR A 273 -17.55 39.31 -14.78
CA TYR A 273 -18.30 38.16 -15.30
C TYR A 273 -17.80 37.66 -16.67
N ARG A 274 -17.34 38.56 -17.54
CA ARG A 274 -16.80 38.18 -18.85
C ARG A 274 -15.51 37.38 -18.74
N LYS A 275 -14.76 37.54 -17.64
CA LYS A 275 -13.53 36.78 -17.37
C LYS A 275 -13.81 35.51 -16.57
N GLU A 276 -14.75 35.57 -15.63
CA GLU A 276 -14.97 34.50 -14.65
C GLU A 276 -15.98 33.44 -15.14
N ILE A 277 -17.03 33.82 -15.88
CA ILE A 277 -18.04 32.85 -16.39
C ILE A 277 -17.45 31.77 -17.31
N PRO A 278 -16.56 32.07 -18.28
CA PRO A 278 -15.96 31.03 -19.12
C PRO A 278 -15.15 30.02 -18.30
N ARG A 279 -14.44 30.48 -17.28
CA ARG A 279 -13.63 29.64 -16.38
C ARG A 279 -14.50 28.75 -15.51
N LEU A 280 -15.54 29.32 -14.89
CA LEU A 280 -16.53 28.56 -14.14
C LEU A 280 -17.25 27.53 -15.01
N ASN A 281 -17.58 27.86 -16.27
CA ASN A 281 -18.17 26.93 -17.21
C ASN A 281 -17.20 25.80 -17.61
N ASN A 282 -15.91 26.12 -17.77
CA ASN A 282 -14.90 25.10 -18.06
C ASN A 282 -14.73 24.14 -16.89
N ALA A 283 -14.61 24.65 -15.66
CA ALA A 283 -14.57 23.85 -14.44
C ALA A 283 -15.79 22.94 -14.30
N TYR A 284 -17.00 23.48 -14.54
CA TYR A 284 -18.24 22.68 -14.52
C TYR A 284 -18.23 21.56 -15.56
N LYS A 285 -17.83 21.83 -16.81
CA LYS A 285 -17.76 20.80 -17.87
C LYS A 285 -16.74 19.71 -17.56
N LEU A 286 -15.57 20.09 -17.03
CA LEU A 286 -14.54 19.14 -16.62
C LEU A 286 -15.06 18.26 -15.49
N PHE A 287 -15.70 18.83 -14.47
CA PHE A 287 -16.29 18.08 -13.36
C PHE A 287 -17.40 17.12 -13.82
N ARG A 288 -18.32 17.57 -14.69
CA ARG A 288 -19.38 16.71 -15.24
C ARG A 288 -18.87 15.61 -16.17
N GLY A 289 -17.61 15.71 -16.62
CA GLY A 289 -16.93 14.68 -17.39
C GLY A 289 -16.22 13.63 -16.53
N LEU A 290 -16.22 13.79 -15.20
CA LEU A 290 -15.66 12.81 -14.28
C LEU A 290 -16.61 11.61 -14.12
N ASP A 291 -16.04 10.42 -14.12
CA ASP A 291 -16.74 9.20 -13.69
C ASP A 291 -16.53 9.02 -12.19
N PHE A 292 -17.59 9.23 -11.41
CA PHE A 292 -17.54 9.09 -9.95
C PHE A 292 -17.60 7.62 -9.51
N ASP A 293 -18.02 6.69 -10.38
CA ASP A 293 -17.98 5.26 -10.08
C ASP A 293 -16.53 4.72 -10.17
N GLU A 294 -15.66 5.40 -10.93
CA GLU A 294 -14.22 5.14 -11.07
C GLU A 294 -13.38 6.23 -10.37
N PHE A 295 -13.88 6.79 -9.26
CA PHE A 295 -13.18 7.84 -8.49
C PHE A 295 -11.67 7.57 -8.23
N PRO A 296 -11.23 6.32 -7.94
CA PRO A 296 -9.81 5.99 -7.78
C PRO A 296 -8.95 6.17 -9.05
N GLU A 297 -9.56 6.14 -10.24
CA GLU A 297 -8.87 6.18 -11.55
C GLU A 297 -8.94 7.57 -12.22
N ILE A 298 -9.52 8.57 -11.56
CA ILE A 298 -9.63 9.94 -12.11
C ILE A 298 -8.23 10.54 -12.33
N ASP A 299 -7.97 10.96 -13.58
CA ASP A 299 -6.73 11.64 -13.95
C ASP A 299 -6.56 12.95 -13.16
N GLY A 300 -5.47 12.99 -12.42
CA GLY A 300 -5.09 14.12 -11.61
C GLY A 300 -4.94 15.47 -12.29
N SER A 301 -4.56 15.44 -13.55
CA SER A 301 -4.47 16.63 -14.37
C SER A 301 -5.83 17.31 -14.57
N ILE A 302 -6.93 16.54 -14.54
CA ILE A 302 -8.30 17.04 -14.63
C ILE A 302 -8.68 17.76 -13.33
N ILE A 303 -8.38 17.17 -12.17
CA ILE A 303 -8.65 17.77 -10.85
C ILE A 303 -7.88 19.09 -10.72
N LYS A 304 -6.61 19.11 -11.11
CA LYS A 304 -5.79 20.33 -11.15
C LYS A 304 -6.38 21.39 -12.08
N ALA A 305 -6.80 21.01 -13.29
CA ALA A 305 -7.42 21.93 -14.24
C ALA A 305 -8.72 22.53 -13.70
N ILE A 306 -9.57 21.73 -13.02
CA ILE A 306 -10.77 22.22 -12.34
C ILE A 306 -10.40 23.25 -11.28
N ALA A 307 -9.42 22.94 -10.43
CA ALA A 307 -9.01 23.83 -9.35
C ALA A 307 -8.39 25.14 -9.87
N ASP A 308 -7.57 25.10 -10.92
CA ASP A 308 -6.98 26.28 -11.55
C ASP A 308 -8.04 27.22 -12.14
N GLU A 309 -9.09 26.65 -12.75
CA GLU A 309 -10.19 27.43 -13.30
C GLU A 309 -11.05 28.07 -12.19
N LEU A 310 -11.32 27.34 -11.11
CA LEU A 310 -12.08 27.85 -9.97
C LEU A 310 -11.28 28.88 -9.15
N ASN A 311 -9.98 28.68 -8.95
CA ASN A 311 -9.11 29.62 -8.22
C ASN A 311 -9.07 31.03 -8.83
N ALA A 312 -9.31 31.14 -10.14
CA ALA A 312 -9.39 32.41 -10.85
C ALA A 312 -10.77 33.10 -10.75
N CYS A 313 -11.73 32.49 -10.07
CA CYS A 313 -13.11 32.94 -9.96
C CYS A 313 -13.44 33.43 -8.55
N LYS A 314 -13.64 34.74 -8.37
CA LYS A 314 -14.12 35.33 -7.11
C LYS A 314 -15.61 35.09 -6.89
N ILE A 315 -16.34 34.89 -7.98
CA ILE A 315 -17.77 34.59 -7.97
C ILE A 315 -18.13 33.34 -7.15
N ILE A 316 -17.20 32.41 -6.96
CA ILE A 316 -17.45 31.17 -6.22
C ILE A 316 -17.71 31.43 -4.73
N ASP A 317 -17.02 32.39 -4.12
CA ASP A 317 -17.26 32.78 -2.72
C ASP A 317 -18.67 33.36 -2.51
N ILE A 318 -19.31 33.81 -3.60
CA ILE A 318 -20.67 34.35 -3.61
C ILE A 318 -21.69 33.24 -3.91
N LEU A 319 -21.40 32.36 -4.87
CA LEU A 319 -22.34 31.32 -5.32
C LEU A 319 -22.32 30.05 -4.47
N PHE A 320 -21.13 29.52 -4.18
CA PHE A 320 -20.98 28.18 -3.58
C PHE A 320 -21.61 28.05 -2.19
N PRO A 321 -21.60 29.06 -1.30
CA PRO A 321 -22.32 28.96 -0.02
C PRO A 321 -23.81 28.66 -0.16
N HIS A 322 -24.40 28.98 -1.33
CA HIS A 322 -25.82 28.82 -1.58
C HIS A 322 -26.14 27.73 -2.62
N LEU A 323 -25.20 27.45 -3.52
CA LEU A 323 -25.46 26.72 -4.76
C LEU A 323 -24.42 25.65 -5.09
N ILE A 324 -23.45 25.37 -4.21
CA ILE A 324 -22.39 24.41 -4.54
C ILE A 324 -22.94 23.05 -4.95
N PHE A 325 -23.97 22.55 -4.26
CA PHE A 325 -24.61 21.26 -4.58
C PHE A 325 -25.56 21.34 -5.77
N ASP A 326 -25.98 22.53 -6.21
CA ASP A 326 -26.68 22.69 -7.48
C ASP A 326 -25.70 22.57 -8.65
N PHE A 327 -24.50 23.14 -8.51
CA PHE A 327 -23.44 23.05 -9.51
C PHE A 327 -22.72 21.70 -9.48
N PHE A 328 -22.61 21.08 -8.31
CA PHE A 328 -21.82 19.86 -8.08
C PHE A 328 -22.59 18.95 -7.10
N PRO A 329 -23.71 18.34 -7.52
CA PRO A 329 -24.57 17.55 -6.64
C PRO A 329 -23.86 16.36 -6.00
N GLU A 330 -22.89 15.79 -6.69
CA GLU A 330 -22.07 14.67 -6.24
C GLU A 330 -21.27 15.01 -4.97
N LEU A 331 -20.94 16.30 -4.73
CA LEU A 331 -20.24 16.74 -3.52
C LEU A 331 -21.10 16.60 -2.24
N SER A 332 -22.42 16.44 -2.37
CA SER A 332 -23.32 16.32 -1.21
C SER A 332 -23.13 15.02 -0.42
N GLU A 333 -22.54 13.98 -1.03
CA GLU A 333 -22.23 12.73 -0.33
C GLU A 333 -20.98 12.86 0.55
N TYR A 334 -20.03 13.70 0.14
CA TYR A 334 -18.72 13.88 0.77
C TYR A 334 -18.67 15.06 1.75
N ILE A 335 -19.45 16.11 1.52
CA ILE A 335 -19.54 17.29 2.38
C ILE A 335 -20.83 17.23 3.21
N LYS A 336 -20.72 16.76 4.45
CA LYS A 336 -21.86 16.65 5.37
C LYS A 336 -22.00 17.85 6.33
N ALA A 337 -21.01 18.75 6.35
CA ALA A 337 -21.00 19.86 7.28
C ALA A 337 -21.63 21.15 6.76
N ASP A 338 -21.83 22.08 7.71
CA ASP A 338 -22.31 23.42 7.40
C ASP A 338 -21.32 24.18 6.50
N ILE A 339 -21.76 24.50 5.29
CA ILE A 339 -21.00 25.24 4.28
C ILE A 339 -21.05 26.76 4.46
N ASN A 340 -21.82 27.25 5.43
CA ASN A 340 -22.00 28.69 5.62
C ASN A 340 -20.73 29.36 6.14
N GLY A 341 -20.31 30.45 5.49
CA GLY A 341 -19.15 31.24 5.88
C GLY A 341 -17.81 30.60 5.55
N ILE A 342 -17.78 29.59 4.68
CA ILE A 342 -16.55 29.04 4.11
C ILE A 342 -16.03 29.98 3.00
N ALA A 343 -14.73 30.27 3.02
CA ALA A 343 -14.05 31.00 1.96
C ALA A 343 -13.62 30.01 0.86
N TRP A 344 -14.53 29.71 -0.07
CA TRP A 344 -14.33 28.70 -1.11
C TRP A 344 -13.10 28.90 -1.98
N THR A 345 -12.73 30.14 -2.33
CA THR A 345 -11.49 30.40 -3.05
C THR A 345 -10.26 29.96 -2.25
N ARG A 346 -10.26 30.17 -0.93
CA ARG A 346 -9.18 29.69 -0.06
C ARG A 346 -9.18 28.17 0.06
N GLU A 347 -10.35 27.56 0.24
CA GLU A 347 -10.46 26.10 0.34
C GLU A 347 -9.98 25.41 -0.95
N ILE A 348 -10.39 25.90 -2.12
CA ILE A 348 -9.95 25.34 -3.40
C ILE A 348 -8.44 25.52 -3.58
N GLN A 349 -7.85 26.63 -3.12
CA GLN A 349 -6.39 26.79 -3.12
C GLN A 349 -5.70 25.78 -2.21
N ILE A 350 -6.24 25.54 -1.01
CA ILE A 350 -5.73 24.53 -0.08
C ILE A 350 -5.79 23.15 -0.72
N TYR A 351 -6.94 22.74 -1.25
CA TYR A 351 -7.09 21.44 -1.91
C TYR A 351 -6.23 21.31 -3.16
N ALA A 352 -6.12 22.36 -3.98
CA ALA A 352 -5.23 22.38 -5.14
C ALA A 352 -3.76 22.19 -4.73
N ARG A 353 -3.33 22.86 -3.67
CA ARG A 353 -1.95 22.76 -3.17
C ARG A 353 -1.68 21.37 -2.57
N ILE A 354 -2.59 20.83 -1.75
CA ILE A 354 -2.50 19.45 -1.26
C ILE A 354 -2.42 18.48 -2.45
N TYR A 355 -3.23 18.70 -3.48
CA TYR A 355 -3.21 17.91 -4.70
C TYR A 355 -1.87 17.98 -5.44
N GLU A 356 -1.29 19.18 -5.59
CA GLU A 356 0.04 19.36 -6.19
C GLU A 356 1.16 18.67 -5.41
N LEU A 357 1.07 18.66 -4.08
CA LEU A 357 2.06 18.06 -3.20
C LEU A 357 1.98 16.54 -3.21
N LEU A 358 0.77 15.97 -3.32
CA LEU A 358 0.53 14.54 -3.10
C LEU A 358 0.09 13.73 -4.31
N GLU A 359 -0.44 14.36 -5.38
CA GLU A 359 -0.84 13.82 -6.71
C GLU A 359 -1.17 12.31 -6.81
N PRO A 360 -2.32 11.88 -7.40
CA PRO A 360 -3.65 11.73 -6.79
C PRO A 360 -3.68 11.21 -5.33
N ILE A 361 -4.82 11.45 -4.65
CA ILE A 361 -5.04 11.26 -3.21
C ILE A 361 -5.19 9.78 -2.81
N GLU A 362 -5.70 8.91 -3.68
CA GLU A 362 -5.79 7.46 -3.42
C GLU A 362 -4.54 6.74 -3.96
N ARG A 363 -3.44 6.93 -3.24
CA ARG A 363 -2.24 6.12 -3.40
C ARG A 363 -2.35 4.89 -2.54
N THR A 364 -1.91 3.74 -3.05
CA THR A 364 -1.57 2.62 -2.15
C THR A 364 -0.59 3.12 -1.08
N PHE A 365 -0.60 2.52 0.11
CA PHE A 365 0.35 2.86 1.18
C PHE A 365 1.79 2.99 0.66
N ASP A 366 2.22 2.09 -0.23
CA ASP A 366 3.56 2.09 -0.83
C ASP A 366 3.83 3.30 -1.76
N GLU A 367 2.81 3.79 -2.46
CA GLU A 367 2.90 4.98 -3.32
C GLU A 367 2.87 6.27 -2.49
N PHE A 368 2.06 6.30 -1.43
CA PHE A 368 2.00 7.44 -0.51
C PHE A 368 3.34 7.61 0.23
N MET A 369 3.95 6.50 0.64
CA MET A 369 5.26 6.52 1.31
C MET A 369 6.45 6.84 0.39
N LYS A 370 6.23 6.95 -0.93
CA LYS A 370 7.23 7.47 -1.88
C LYS A 370 7.21 8.99 -2.00
N CYS A 371 6.16 9.67 -1.50
CA CYS A 371 6.13 11.13 -1.44
C CYS A 371 7.29 11.67 -0.58
N SER A 372 7.73 12.89 -0.86
CA SER A 372 8.71 13.53 0.01
C SER A 372 8.08 13.83 1.38
N GLU A 373 8.87 13.69 2.44
CA GLU A 373 8.38 13.95 3.80
C GLU A 373 7.97 15.42 3.97
N GLU A 374 8.71 16.33 3.34
CA GLU A 374 8.40 17.78 3.33
C GLU A 374 7.03 18.04 2.68
N ASP A 375 6.74 17.42 1.54
CA ASP A 375 5.47 17.60 0.83
C ASP A 375 4.28 17.05 1.64
N VAL A 376 4.45 15.92 2.31
CA VAL A 376 3.38 15.33 3.16
C VAL A 376 3.13 16.17 4.40
N LEU A 377 4.17 16.69 5.04
CA LEU A 377 4.03 17.56 6.19
C LEU A 377 3.38 18.89 5.82
N GLU A 378 3.73 19.48 4.67
CA GLU A 378 3.07 20.69 4.14
C GLU A 378 1.59 20.41 3.83
N ALA A 379 1.29 19.27 3.19
CA ALA A 379 -0.09 18.88 2.88
C ALA A 379 -0.94 18.67 4.15
N LEU A 380 -0.37 18.10 5.20
CA LEU A 380 -1.01 17.95 6.51
C LEU A 380 -1.31 19.31 7.16
N ASP A 381 -0.34 20.22 7.20
CA ASP A 381 -0.54 21.59 7.74
C ASP A 381 -1.65 22.33 6.98
N LEU A 382 -1.62 22.24 5.64
CA LEU A 382 -2.65 22.81 4.78
C LEU A 382 -4.04 22.23 5.07
N LEU A 383 -4.15 20.91 5.26
CA LEU A 383 -5.40 20.24 5.59
C LEU A 383 -5.96 20.71 6.94
N PHE A 384 -5.14 20.81 7.98
CA PHE A 384 -5.58 21.33 9.29
C PHE A 384 -5.85 22.84 9.28
N SER A 385 -5.36 23.56 8.26
CA SER A 385 -5.69 24.97 8.04
C SER A 385 -7.05 25.21 7.37
N SER A 386 -7.65 24.17 6.76
CA SER A 386 -8.94 24.20 6.06
C SER A 386 -10.12 24.34 7.02
N ASP A 387 -11.04 25.26 6.69
CA ASP A 387 -12.30 25.43 7.42
C ASP A 387 -13.31 24.33 7.06
N LEU A 388 -13.21 23.76 5.84
CA LEU A 388 -14.03 22.63 5.41
C LEU A 388 -13.64 21.35 6.17
N TYR A 389 -12.34 21.11 6.34
CA TYR A 389 -11.80 19.98 7.11
C TYR A 389 -12.27 20.02 8.56
N LYS A 390 -12.08 21.13 9.28
CA LYS A 390 -12.49 21.28 10.69
C LYS A 390 -13.97 21.02 10.94
N ARG A 391 -14.80 21.13 9.90
CA ARG A 391 -16.23 20.89 9.99
C ARG A 391 -16.63 19.48 9.54
N ASN A 392 -15.77 18.78 8.79
CA ASN A 392 -15.97 17.42 8.27
C ASN A 392 -14.83 16.48 8.70
N GLU A 393 -14.30 16.65 9.92
CA GLU A 393 -13.06 15.99 10.36
C GLU A 393 -13.14 14.47 10.13
N GLU A 394 -14.16 13.79 10.66
CA GLU A 394 -14.27 12.32 10.64
C GLU A 394 -14.15 11.69 9.24
N ILE A 395 -14.83 12.24 8.23
CA ILE A 395 -14.87 11.67 6.87
C ILE A 395 -13.54 11.86 6.14
N ILE A 396 -12.96 13.07 6.24
CA ILE A 396 -11.70 13.37 5.56
C ILE A 396 -10.54 12.65 6.24
N ILE A 397 -10.66 12.40 7.55
CA ILE A 397 -9.71 11.60 8.31
C ILE A 397 -9.81 10.14 7.92
N GLU A 398 -11.00 9.55 7.83
CA GLU A 398 -11.16 8.14 7.41
C GLU A 398 -10.45 7.90 6.07
N LEU A 399 -10.71 8.74 5.07
CA LEU A 399 -10.07 8.69 3.75
C LEU A 399 -8.54 8.82 3.82
N PHE A 400 -8.01 9.71 4.66
CA PHE A 400 -6.55 9.91 4.73
C PHE A 400 -5.87 8.81 5.58
N MET A 401 -6.52 8.35 6.64
CA MET A 401 -6.01 7.33 7.56
C MET A 401 -6.00 5.94 6.93
N GLU A 402 -6.99 5.62 6.09
CA GLU A 402 -6.98 4.40 5.27
C GLU A 402 -5.74 4.34 4.35
N ASN A 403 -5.21 5.49 3.95
CA ASN A 403 -4.09 5.59 3.00
C ASN A 403 -2.72 5.82 3.65
N ILE A 404 -2.62 6.52 4.79
CA ILE A 404 -1.35 6.75 5.51
C ILE A 404 -0.84 5.51 6.24
N LEU A 405 -1.75 4.76 6.89
CA LEU A 405 -1.36 3.64 7.73
C LEU A 405 -1.42 2.33 6.96
N PRO A 406 -0.43 1.43 7.14
CA PRO A 406 -0.50 0.10 6.54
C PRO A 406 -1.69 -0.66 7.13
N GLU A 407 -2.26 -1.62 6.40
CA GLU A 407 -3.46 -2.38 6.81
C GLU A 407 -3.40 -2.87 8.27
N ASN A 408 -2.23 -3.34 8.69
CA ASN A 408 -2.00 -3.87 10.04
C ASN A 408 -2.18 -2.81 11.15
N LEU A 409 -2.04 -1.52 10.82
CA LEU A 409 -2.18 -0.37 11.72
C LEU A 409 -3.50 0.39 11.51
N ARG A 410 -4.44 -0.06 10.67
CA ARG A 410 -5.70 0.67 10.45
C ARG A 410 -6.68 0.63 11.64
N ASN A 411 -6.51 -0.34 12.55
CA ASN A 411 -7.43 -0.55 13.70
C ASN A 411 -7.05 0.24 14.98
N LEU A 412 -6.34 1.36 14.85
CA LEU A 412 -6.01 2.21 16.02
C LEU A 412 -7.27 2.95 16.52
N GLU A 413 -7.44 3.03 17.83
CA GLU A 413 -8.52 3.76 18.47
C GLU A 413 -8.17 5.24 18.61
N PHE A 414 -8.98 6.10 18.00
CA PHE A 414 -8.84 7.54 18.07
C PHE A 414 -9.75 8.10 19.18
N THR A 415 -9.18 8.89 20.08
CA THR A 415 -9.97 9.62 21.11
C THR A 415 -10.28 11.05 20.71
N ALA A 416 -9.44 11.65 19.87
CA ALA A 416 -9.58 12.98 19.30
C ALA A 416 -8.60 13.08 18.14
N ILE A 417 -8.98 13.75 17.05
CA ILE A 417 -8.09 13.93 15.92
C ILE A 417 -7.43 15.30 16.02
N LYS A 418 -6.10 15.29 16.08
CA LYS A 418 -5.27 16.50 16.13
C LYS A 418 -4.17 16.37 15.10
N GLU A 419 -3.75 17.50 14.55
CA GLU A 419 -2.64 17.59 13.59
C GLU A 419 -1.40 16.86 14.07
N SER A 420 -0.97 17.12 15.31
CA SER A 420 0.20 16.48 15.91
C SER A 420 0.10 14.95 15.97
N GLU A 421 -1.10 14.40 16.13
CA GLU A 421 -1.30 12.95 16.20
C GLU A 421 -1.20 12.28 14.84
N ILE A 422 -1.82 12.86 13.80
CA ILE A 422 -1.71 12.35 12.43
C ILE A 422 -0.26 12.48 11.94
N THR A 423 0.37 13.63 12.18
CA THR A 423 1.77 13.88 11.80
C THR A 423 2.70 12.85 12.43
N ASN A 424 2.57 12.59 13.74
CA ASN A 424 3.41 11.59 14.40
C ASN A 424 3.13 10.16 13.91
N ALA A 425 1.88 9.82 13.60
CA ALA A 425 1.52 8.52 13.02
C ALA A 425 2.13 8.34 11.61
N TYR A 426 2.08 9.38 10.77
CA TYR A 426 2.76 9.39 9.47
C TYR A 426 4.27 9.24 9.63
N LEU A 427 4.91 10.04 10.49
CA LEU A 427 6.37 9.98 10.70
C LEU A 427 6.80 8.59 11.19
N PHE A 428 6.02 7.97 12.09
CA PHE A 428 6.25 6.60 12.51
C PHE A 428 6.15 5.61 11.35
N ALA A 429 5.06 5.64 10.57
CA ALA A 429 4.84 4.71 9.45
C ALA A 429 5.87 4.90 8.32
N SER A 430 6.20 6.15 8.00
CA SER A 430 7.23 6.55 7.04
C SER A 430 8.62 6.08 7.48
N PHE A 431 8.94 6.21 8.77
CA PHE A 431 10.19 5.69 9.33
C PHE A 431 10.31 4.17 9.15
N LEU A 432 9.24 3.41 9.45
CA LEU A 432 9.19 1.96 9.25
C LEU A 432 9.39 1.59 7.78
N TYR A 433 8.70 2.28 6.87
CA TYR A 433 8.78 2.03 5.44
C TYR A 433 10.17 2.31 4.87
N LYS A 434 10.74 3.48 5.14
CA LYS A 434 12.08 3.90 4.64
C LYS A 434 13.20 2.96 5.09
N HIS A 435 13.06 2.33 6.26
CA HIS A 435 14.02 1.35 6.77
C HIS A 435 13.67 -0.10 6.42
N GLY A 436 12.75 -0.32 5.48
CA GLY A 436 12.45 -1.62 4.92
C GLY A 436 11.70 -2.57 5.86
N PHE A 437 11.02 -2.07 6.89
CA PHE A 437 10.28 -2.89 7.87
C PHE A 437 9.24 -3.79 7.20
N PHE A 438 8.55 -3.28 6.18
CA PHE A 438 7.53 -4.02 5.43
C PHE A 438 8.11 -4.92 4.34
N SER A 439 9.42 -4.86 4.08
CA SER A 439 10.09 -5.67 3.05
C SER A 439 10.15 -7.16 3.41
N LYS A 440 10.37 -8.01 2.39
CA LYS A 440 10.57 -9.45 2.57
C LYS A 440 11.96 -9.80 3.14
N GLU A 441 12.96 -8.94 2.96
CA GLU A 441 14.36 -9.17 3.36
C GLU A 441 14.75 -8.47 4.68
N PHE A 442 13.76 -8.13 5.51
CA PHE A 442 13.96 -7.39 6.75
C PHE A 442 14.83 -8.11 7.79
N THR A 443 15.71 -7.36 8.48
CA THR A 443 16.52 -7.86 9.61
C THR A 443 16.55 -6.86 10.78
N TYR A 444 16.27 -7.33 12.01
CA TYR A 444 16.27 -6.47 13.19
C TYR A 444 17.62 -5.86 13.51
N THR A 445 18.72 -6.57 13.25
CA THR A 445 20.07 -6.07 13.58
C THR A 445 20.43 -4.81 12.82
N ASN A 446 19.95 -4.64 11.59
CA ASN A 446 20.16 -3.43 10.80
C ASN A 446 19.11 -2.36 11.11
N PHE A 447 17.88 -2.78 11.40
CA PHE A 447 16.78 -1.88 11.66
C PHE A 447 16.87 -1.21 13.04
N LEU A 448 17.19 -1.96 14.11
CA LEU A 448 17.24 -1.47 15.48
C LEU A 448 18.64 -0.93 15.86
N THR A 449 19.21 -0.02 15.08
CA THR A 449 20.40 0.71 15.55
C THR A 449 20.06 1.55 16.80
N ASP A 450 21.06 1.99 17.58
CA ASP A 450 20.79 2.82 18.76
C ASP A 450 20.03 4.10 18.35
N GLU A 451 20.38 4.72 17.21
CA GLU A 451 19.68 5.87 16.64
C GLU A 451 18.23 5.54 16.24
N ASN A 452 18.00 4.40 15.60
CA ASN A 452 16.67 4.00 15.16
C ASN A 452 15.75 3.65 16.34
N ILE A 453 16.30 3.04 17.39
CA ILE A 453 15.57 2.78 18.63
C ILE A 453 15.10 4.11 19.25
N GLU A 454 15.96 5.13 19.31
CA GLU A 454 15.57 6.46 19.80
C GLU A 454 14.45 7.08 18.98
N ARG A 455 14.56 7.02 17.64
CA ARG A 455 13.55 7.58 16.74
C ARG A 455 12.20 6.86 16.90
N ILE A 456 12.19 5.53 16.94
CA ILE A 456 10.97 4.74 17.18
C ILE A 456 10.32 5.13 18.51
N ILE A 457 11.10 5.18 19.59
CA ILE A 457 10.60 5.55 20.93
C ILE A 457 10.06 6.98 20.91
N THR A 458 10.76 7.90 20.26
CA THR A 458 10.34 9.31 20.15
C THR A 458 9.00 9.42 19.43
N HIS A 459 8.87 8.82 18.23
CA HIS A 459 7.63 8.84 17.47
C HIS A 459 6.45 8.23 18.26
N ILE A 460 6.66 7.08 18.92
CA ILE A 460 5.62 6.45 19.74
C ILE A 460 5.25 7.36 20.92
N CYS A 461 6.23 7.81 21.70
CA CYS A 461 5.97 8.47 22.99
C CYS A 461 5.51 9.94 22.85
N GLU A 462 5.75 10.59 21.70
CA GLU A 462 5.26 11.95 21.43
C GLU A 462 3.80 11.96 20.98
N SER A 463 3.28 10.85 20.45
CA SER A 463 1.88 10.70 20.04
C SER A 463 1.00 10.12 21.16
N ASP A 464 -0.05 10.84 21.56
CA ASP A 464 -1.10 10.27 22.41
C ASP A 464 -1.80 9.07 21.75
N LEU A 465 -1.99 9.12 20.43
CA LEU A 465 -2.62 8.06 19.63
C LEU A 465 -1.79 6.78 19.69
N LEU A 466 -0.48 6.86 19.40
CA LEU A 466 0.39 5.69 19.40
C LEU A 466 0.57 5.13 20.82
N VAL A 467 0.74 5.98 21.84
CA VAL A 467 0.83 5.51 23.24
C VAL A 467 -0.43 4.77 23.68
N LYS A 468 -1.63 5.30 23.38
CA LYS A 468 -2.89 4.66 23.77
C LYS A 468 -3.12 3.32 23.08
N ASN A 469 -2.55 3.15 21.89
CA ASN A 469 -2.65 1.93 21.09
C ASN A 469 -1.33 1.13 21.09
N ILE A 470 -0.49 1.30 22.11
CA ILE A 470 0.80 0.62 22.18
C ILE A 470 0.65 -0.91 22.20
N ASP A 471 -0.52 -1.38 22.65
CA ASP A 471 -0.98 -2.76 22.61
C ASP A 471 -1.22 -3.33 21.24
N LYS A 472 -1.50 -2.49 20.25
CA LYS A 472 -1.59 -2.86 18.84
C LYS A 472 -0.25 -2.66 18.12
N ILE A 473 0.53 -1.65 18.52
CA ILE A 473 1.79 -1.29 17.86
C ILE A 473 2.93 -2.26 18.18
N LEU A 474 3.13 -2.59 19.46
CA LEU A 474 4.21 -3.50 19.84
C LEU A 474 4.09 -4.85 19.11
N PRO A 475 2.90 -5.48 19.03
CA PRO A 475 2.60 -6.59 18.12
C PRO A 475 3.18 -6.50 16.75
N ILE A 476 2.95 -5.38 16.09
CA ILE A 476 3.37 -5.21 14.72
C ILE A 476 4.90 -5.13 14.67
N LEU A 477 5.52 -4.36 15.57
CA LEU A 477 6.98 -4.17 15.63
C LEU A 477 7.76 -5.45 15.91
N PHE A 478 7.19 -6.42 16.63
CA PHE A 478 7.82 -7.73 16.81
C PHE A 478 7.29 -8.80 15.83
N SER A 479 6.23 -8.57 15.06
CA SER A 479 5.64 -9.61 14.18
C SER A 479 6.60 -10.12 13.10
N LYS A 480 7.55 -9.28 12.68
CA LYS A 480 8.64 -9.64 11.78
C LYS A 480 9.76 -10.42 12.46
N SER A 481 9.76 -10.48 13.79
CA SER A 481 10.71 -11.28 14.56
C SER A 481 10.28 -12.72 14.50
N SER A 482 11.23 -13.62 14.67
CA SER A 482 10.89 -15.03 14.75
C SER A 482 9.87 -15.30 15.87
N LEU A 483 9.81 -14.46 16.91
CA LEU A 483 9.09 -14.69 18.17
C LEU A 483 7.55 -14.77 18.08
N ASN A 484 6.88 -14.33 17.00
CA ASN A 484 5.41 -14.34 16.78
C ASN A 484 4.51 -14.68 18.01
N ILE A 485 4.46 -13.80 19.01
CA ILE A 485 3.76 -14.03 20.28
C ILE A 485 2.82 -12.88 20.62
N ASN A 486 1.61 -13.13 21.14
CA ASN A 486 0.78 -12.03 21.66
C ASN A 486 1.42 -11.45 22.94
N VAL A 487 2.06 -10.28 22.85
CA VAL A 487 2.79 -9.65 23.96
C VAL A 487 1.81 -9.09 25.00
N ILE A 488 1.99 -9.52 26.24
CA ILE A 488 1.36 -8.96 27.44
C ILE A 488 2.08 -7.65 27.75
N ILE A 489 1.31 -6.57 27.89
CA ILE A 489 1.83 -5.22 28.08
C ILE A 489 1.49 -4.75 29.49
N LEU A 490 2.37 -3.92 30.06
CA LEU A 490 2.15 -3.30 31.35
C LEU A 490 0.97 -2.31 31.29
N PRO A 491 -0.17 -2.60 31.96
CA PRO A 491 -1.37 -1.78 31.84
C PRO A 491 -1.27 -0.44 32.61
N ALA A 492 -0.30 -0.28 33.51
CA ALA A 492 -0.19 0.87 34.41
C ALA A 492 1.04 1.75 34.17
N LEU A 493 1.86 1.46 33.16
CA LEU A 493 3.07 2.25 32.89
C LEU A 493 2.74 3.47 32.03
N ASP A 494 3.15 4.66 32.48
CA ASP A 494 3.13 5.84 31.63
C ASP A 494 4.27 5.78 30.61
N TRP A 495 3.93 5.43 29.38
CA TRP A 495 4.88 5.30 28.27
C TRP A 495 5.56 6.61 27.89
N LYS A 496 4.96 7.78 28.22
CA LYS A 496 5.57 9.08 27.96
C LYS A 496 6.66 9.44 28.96
N SER A 497 6.61 8.85 30.16
CA SER A 497 7.58 9.07 31.22
C SER A 497 8.99 8.58 30.85
N SER A 498 10.01 9.05 31.58
CA SER A 498 11.38 8.55 31.43
C SER A 498 11.49 7.05 31.70
N GLU A 499 10.68 6.52 32.61
CA GLU A 499 10.61 5.09 32.94
C GLU A 499 10.01 4.28 31.79
N GLY A 500 8.89 4.75 31.22
CA GLY A 500 8.27 4.17 30.03
C GLY A 500 9.20 4.11 28.82
N ARG A 501 9.89 5.23 28.54
CA ARG A 501 10.89 5.30 27.46
C ARG A 501 12.07 4.34 27.69
N ALA A 502 12.56 4.24 28.93
CA ALA A 502 13.65 3.32 29.27
C ALA A 502 13.22 1.85 29.12
N GLU A 503 11.98 1.53 29.48
CA GLU A 503 11.40 0.20 29.34
C GLU A 503 11.29 -0.23 27.86
N LEU A 504 10.77 0.64 26.98
CA LEU A 504 10.73 0.39 25.53
C LEU A 504 12.13 0.20 24.94
N ARG A 505 13.11 1.01 25.36
CA ARG A 505 14.49 0.85 24.91
C ARG A 505 15.04 -0.53 25.27
N ARG A 506 14.93 -0.94 26.53
CA ARG A 506 15.41 -2.25 26.98
C ARG A 506 14.75 -3.37 26.19
N PHE A 507 13.46 -3.23 25.86
CA PHE A 507 12.73 -4.19 25.03
C PHE A 507 13.25 -4.25 23.59
N PHE A 508 13.42 -3.12 22.90
CA PHE A 508 13.96 -3.11 21.55
C PHE A 508 15.43 -3.56 21.49
N GLU A 509 16.24 -3.20 22.48
CA GLU A 509 17.63 -3.69 22.61
C GLU A 509 17.69 -5.21 22.75
N PHE A 510 16.73 -5.81 23.46
CA PHE A 510 16.57 -7.27 23.54
C PHE A 510 16.13 -7.86 22.20
N LEU A 511 15.12 -7.28 21.53
CA LEU A 511 14.65 -7.77 20.23
C LEU A 511 15.76 -7.76 19.16
N ARG A 512 16.65 -6.76 19.20
CA ARG A 512 17.81 -6.64 18.29
C ARG A 512 18.76 -7.82 18.33
N LEU A 513 18.80 -8.57 19.43
CA LEU A 513 19.67 -9.72 19.58
C LEU A 513 19.30 -10.85 18.60
N PHE A 514 18.03 -10.93 18.21
CA PHE A 514 17.49 -12.04 17.43
C PHE A 514 17.55 -11.73 15.92
N SER A 515 18.60 -12.21 15.28
CA SER A 515 18.72 -12.20 13.82
C SER A 515 19.21 -13.56 13.35
N ASN A 516 18.43 -14.18 12.46
CA ASN A 516 18.74 -15.48 11.90
C ASN A 516 19.68 -15.40 10.69
N ASN A 517 20.28 -14.24 10.41
CA ASN A 517 21.09 -14.02 9.21
C ASN A 517 22.59 -14.04 9.54
N GLN A 518 23.28 -15.05 9.01
CA GLN A 518 24.74 -15.26 9.21
C GLN A 518 25.58 -14.04 8.79
N LYS A 519 25.11 -13.22 7.83
CA LYS A 519 25.80 -11.99 7.39
C LYS A 519 26.01 -10.99 8.54
N HIS A 520 25.14 -11.00 9.55
CA HIS A 520 25.15 -10.04 10.67
C HIS A 520 25.72 -10.61 11.97
N LYS A 521 26.51 -11.68 11.90
CA LYS A 521 27.09 -12.36 13.08
C LYS A 521 27.87 -11.39 13.99
N LYS A 522 28.66 -10.49 13.42
CA LYS A 522 29.54 -9.59 14.20
C LYS A 522 28.70 -8.59 15.00
N GLU A 523 27.67 -8.06 14.39
CA GLU A 523 26.73 -7.11 14.97
C GLU A 523 25.90 -7.80 16.05
N VAL A 524 25.35 -8.99 15.78
CA VAL A 524 24.65 -9.81 16.79
C VAL A 524 25.53 -10.05 18.01
N LEU A 525 26.79 -10.46 17.82
CA LEU A 525 27.71 -10.70 18.92
C LEU A 525 28.00 -9.41 19.70
N PHE A 526 28.29 -8.30 19.02
CA PHE A 526 28.54 -7.00 19.62
C PHE A 526 27.35 -6.53 20.47
N TYR A 527 26.14 -6.59 19.94
CA TYR A 527 24.94 -6.18 20.65
C TYR A 527 24.61 -7.10 21.82
N THR A 528 24.83 -8.42 21.67
CA THR A 528 24.63 -9.39 22.77
C THR A 528 25.59 -9.11 23.92
N GLU A 529 26.87 -8.84 23.63
CA GLU A 529 27.85 -8.46 24.64
C GLU A 529 27.50 -7.13 25.33
N SER A 530 27.05 -6.14 24.56
CA SER A 530 26.59 -4.86 25.09
C SER A 530 25.39 -5.03 26.03
N PHE A 531 24.38 -5.80 25.61
CA PHE A 531 23.20 -6.10 26.41
C PHE A 531 23.57 -6.81 27.73
N LEU A 532 24.42 -7.84 27.67
CA LEU A 532 24.87 -8.58 28.85
C LEU A 532 25.62 -7.72 29.87
N ARG A 533 26.34 -6.67 29.43
CA ARG A 533 27.06 -5.75 30.33
C ARG A 533 26.12 -4.85 31.13
N LYS A 534 24.97 -4.47 30.56
CA LYS A 534 23.99 -3.59 31.23
C LYS A 534 23.29 -4.30 32.39
N LYS A 535 23.09 -5.61 32.30
CA LYS A 535 22.39 -6.43 33.32
C LYS A 535 20.96 -5.96 33.65
N GLU A 536 20.34 -5.21 32.76
CA GLU A 536 18.96 -4.73 32.91
C GLU A 536 18.09 -5.40 31.86
N ILE A 537 17.00 -6.03 32.30
CA ILE A 537 16.03 -6.67 31.42
C ILE A 537 14.73 -5.86 31.48
N SER A 538 14.10 -5.69 30.32
CA SER A 538 12.78 -5.08 30.21
C SER A 538 11.72 -5.94 30.92
N SER A 539 10.81 -5.26 31.59
CA SER A 539 9.59 -5.83 32.16
C SER A 539 8.69 -6.51 31.15
N LEU A 540 8.59 -5.99 29.93
CA LEU A 540 7.92 -6.65 28.82
C LEU A 540 8.55 -8.02 28.48
N VAL A 541 9.86 -8.18 28.67
CA VAL A 541 10.53 -9.47 28.40
C VAL A 541 10.12 -10.52 29.43
N TYR A 542 10.20 -10.21 30.73
CA TYR A 542 9.85 -11.21 31.74
C TYR A 542 8.34 -11.47 31.84
N LEU A 543 7.47 -10.48 31.64
CA LEU A 543 6.01 -10.70 31.56
C LEU A 543 5.62 -11.66 30.42
N ASN A 544 6.47 -11.74 29.40
CA ASN A 544 6.30 -12.63 28.26
C ASN A 544 7.33 -13.77 28.26
N GLY A 545 7.95 -14.04 29.41
CA GLY A 545 9.07 -14.98 29.55
C GLY A 545 8.76 -16.34 28.95
N ASP A 546 7.65 -16.98 29.34
CA ASP A 546 7.25 -18.30 28.81
C ASP A 546 7.14 -18.31 27.29
N LYS A 547 6.56 -17.28 26.70
CA LYS A 547 6.33 -17.15 25.26
C LYS A 547 7.63 -16.92 24.50
N ILE A 548 8.43 -15.97 24.96
CA ILE A 548 9.73 -15.63 24.38
C ILE A 548 10.68 -16.83 24.46
N ILE A 549 10.72 -17.47 25.63
CA ILE A 549 11.60 -18.61 25.91
C ILE A 549 11.13 -19.86 25.16
N SER A 550 9.82 -20.16 25.14
CA SER A 550 9.27 -21.25 24.30
C SER A 550 9.73 -21.11 22.86
N HIS A 551 9.62 -19.90 22.31
CA HIS A 551 9.99 -19.66 20.93
C HIS A 551 11.50 -19.76 20.70
N PHE A 552 12.29 -19.14 21.58
CA PHE A 552 13.75 -19.21 21.55
C PHE A 552 14.22 -20.67 21.57
N ILE A 553 13.69 -21.44 22.52
CA ILE A 553 14.04 -22.83 22.72
C ILE A 553 13.55 -23.70 21.57
N ALA A 554 12.32 -23.52 21.07
CA ALA A 554 11.83 -24.27 19.93
C ALA A 554 12.67 -24.03 18.66
N GLY A 555 13.16 -22.80 18.48
CA GLY A 555 14.04 -22.44 17.37
C GLY A 555 15.43 -23.09 17.44
N PHE A 556 16.00 -23.23 18.64
CA PHE A 556 17.36 -23.77 18.84
C PHE A 556 17.42 -25.27 19.16
N PHE A 557 16.47 -25.76 19.95
CA PHE A 557 16.48 -27.08 20.59
C PHE A 557 15.23 -27.93 20.29
N GLY A 558 14.37 -27.48 19.36
CA GLY A 558 13.26 -28.28 18.84
C GLY A 558 12.01 -28.35 19.74
N LYS A 559 11.04 -29.16 19.32
CA LYS A 559 9.73 -29.33 20.00
C LYS A 559 9.83 -30.51 20.98
N GLY A 560 9.77 -30.23 22.28
CA GLY A 560 9.92 -31.23 23.35
C GLY A 560 10.29 -30.63 24.71
N PHE A 561 10.74 -29.37 24.71
CA PHE A 561 11.12 -28.67 25.92
C PHE A 561 9.93 -28.37 26.83
N SER A 562 10.08 -28.67 28.11
CA SER A 562 9.08 -28.43 29.14
C SER A 562 9.39 -27.16 29.92
N LEU A 563 8.51 -26.17 29.79
CA LEU A 563 8.49 -24.98 30.67
C LEU A 563 7.70 -25.22 31.96
N SER A 564 7.30 -26.47 32.25
CA SER A 564 6.43 -26.81 33.40
C SER A 564 7.00 -26.44 34.78
N HIS A 565 8.28 -26.06 34.85
CA HIS A 565 8.83 -25.41 36.02
C HIS A 565 8.52 -23.92 35.93
N SER A 566 7.41 -23.52 36.55
CA SER A 566 6.93 -22.14 36.68
C SER A 566 7.96 -21.27 37.41
N VAL A 567 9.00 -20.84 36.72
CA VAL A 567 9.86 -19.76 37.21
C VAL A 567 9.02 -18.50 37.11
N ALA A 568 8.83 -17.82 38.25
CA ALA A 568 8.28 -16.48 38.24
C ALA A 568 9.29 -15.58 37.52
N TRP A 569 9.06 -15.27 36.25
CA TRP A 569 10.05 -14.57 35.40
C TRP A 569 10.42 -13.18 35.93
N ASP A 570 9.52 -12.57 36.69
CA ASP A 570 9.69 -11.29 37.38
C ASP A 570 10.61 -11.38 38.61
N SER A 571 10.85 -12.59 39.15
CA SER A 571 11.78 -12.85 40.25
C SER A 571 13.24 -12.69 39.86
N GLU A 572 14.14 -12.58 40.85
CA GLU A 572 15.59 -12.55 40.63
C GLU A 572 16.08 -13.82 39.90
N GLU A 573 15.54 -14.98 40.27
CA GLU A 573 15.84 -16.27 39.62
C GLU A 573 15.43 -16.26 38.14
N GLY A 574 14.22 -15.77 37.83
CA GLY A 574 13.72 -15.65 36.46
C GLY A 574 14.53 -14.69 35.60
N ARG A 575 14.91 -13.53 36.15
CA ARG A 575 15.77 -12.55 35.46
C ARG A 575 17.16 -13.12 35.20
N ASN A 576 17.75 -13.82 36.19
CA ASN A 576 19.03 -14.49 36.03
C ASN A 576 18.96 -15.59 34.96
N GLU A 577 17.86 -16.32 34.89
CA GLU A 577 17.68 -17.36 33.89
C GLU A 577 17.57 -16.79 32.46
N ILE A 578 16.86 -15.67 32.27
CA ILE A 578 16.84 -14.96 30.97
C ILE A 578 18.26 -14.53 30.58
N MET A 579 19.06 -14.00 31.52
CA MET A 579 20.46 -13.65 31.25
C MET A 579 21.30 -14.87 30.88
N ASN A 580 21.09 -16.02 31.53
CA ASN A 580 21.77 -17.26 31.18
C ASN A 580 21.44 -17.69 29.75
N LEU A 581 20.18 -17.61 29.33
CA LEU A 581 19.79 -17.90 27.94
C LEU A 581 20.47 -16.95 26.93
N VAL A 582 20.57 -15.65 27.26
CA VAL A 582 21.31 -14.69 26.41
C VAL A 582 22.80 -15.00 26.38
N ARG A 583 23.40 -15.51 27.47
CA ARG A 583 24.79 -16.00 27.48
C ARG A 583 24.95 -17.24 26.59
N ILE A 584 24.01 -18.19 26.62
CA ILE A 584 24.01 -19.35 25.73
C ILE A 584 23.98 -18.88 24.27
N TYR A 585 23.08 -17.95 23.95
CA TYR A 585 22.98 -17.34 22.63
C TYR A 585 24.30 -16.68 22.19
N ARG A 586 24.97 -15.94 23.09
CA ARG A 586 26.29 -15.34 22.82
C ARG A 586 27.32 -16.39 22.44
N GLU A 587 27.44 -17.46 23.23
CA GLU A 587 28.43 -18.52 22.97
C GLU A 587 28.14 -19.24 21.65
N PHE A 588 26.87 -19.47 21.33
CA PHE A 588 26.47 -20.06 20.06
C PHE A 588 26.77 -19.12 18.89
N ALA A 589 26.48 -17.82 19.03
CA ALA A 589 26.79 -16.81 18.02
C ALA A 589 28.29 -16.74 17.78
N ARG A 590 29.10 -16.76 18.84
CA ARG A 590 30.57 -16.71 18.77
C ARG A 590 31.16 -17.92 18.05
N THR A 591 30.62 -19.11 18.29
CA THR A 591 31.11 -20.40 17.77
C THR A 591 30.50 -20.84 16.44
N ASP A 592 29.65 -20.00 15.83
CA ASP A 592 28.85 -20.32 14.65
C ASP A 592 27.81 -21.42 14.86
N LEU A 593 27.55 -21.87 16.08
CA LEU A 593 26.52 -22.90 16.33
C LEU A 593 25.10 -22.43 16.00
N ILE A 594 24.84 -21.12 15.98
CA ILE A 594 23.57 -20.57 15.47
C ILE A 594 23.37 -20.92 13.99
N TYR A 595 24.45 -21.06 13.22
CA TYR A 595 24.43 -21.17 11.76
C TYR A 595 25.00 -22.50 11.23
N ALA A 596 25.79 -23.23 12.02
CA ALA A 596 26.54 -24.41 11.63
C ALA A 596 26.07 -25.67 12.37
N LYS A 597 25.97 -26.78 11.64
CA LYS A 597 25.52 -28.09 12.15
C LYS A 597 26.65 -28.99 12.69
N SER A 598 27.85 -28.45 12.97
CA SER A 598 29.00 -29.28 13.37
C SER A 598 29.82 -28.64 14.48
N LEU A 599 30.15 -29.46 15.49
CA LEU A 599 31.04 -29.11 16.59
C LEU A 599 32.53 -29.19 16.21
N LYS A 600 32.88 -29.78 15.06
CA LYS A 600 34.28 -30.10 14.69
C LYS A 600 35.20 -28.89 14.70
N LYS A 601 34.71 -27.75 14.20
CA LYS A 601 35.48 -26.50 14.03
C LYS A 601 35.59 -25.68 15.32
N ILE A 602 34.93 -26.10 16.40
CA ILE A 602 34.91 -25.36 17.66
C ILE A 602 36.16 -25.74 18.47
N SER A 603 36.87 -24.73 18.98
CA SER A 603 38.02 -24.95 19.87
C SER A 603 37.59 -25.52 21.22
N ASP A 604 38.47 -26.30 21.84
CA ASP A 604 38.22 -26.94 23.14
C ASP A 604 37.89 -25.93 24.25
N LYS A 605 38.55 -24.76 24.21
CA LYS A 605 38.26 -23.63 25.09
C LYS A 605 36.83 -23.11 24.91
N ASN A 606 36.36 -22.99 23.68
CA ASN A 606 35.00 -22.52 23.39
C ASN A 606 33.96 -23.60 23.75
N LEU A 607 34.27 -24.89 23.57
CA LEU A 607 33.39 -25.97 24.03
C LEU A 607 33.22 -25.98 25.55
N THR A 608 34.30 -25.76 26.29
CA THR A 608 34.24 -25.62 27.75
C THR A 608 33.34 -24.43 28.13
N SER A 609 33.57 -23.26 27.50
CA SER A 609 32.73 -22.07 27.68
C SER A 609 31.23 -22.35 27.43
N ILE A 610 30.91 -23.08 26.36
CA ILE A 610 29.54 -23.51 26.05
C ILE A 610 29.00 -24.42 27.17
N GLY A 611 29.73 -25.47 27.55
CA GLY A 611 29.29 -26.41 28.58
C GLY A 611 28.99 -25.72 29.91
N ASN A 612 29.85 -24.79 30.33
CA ASN A 612 29.66 -24.02 31.55
C ASN A 612 28.39 -23.18 31.51
N VAL A 613 28.18 -22.43 30.42
CA VAL A 613 27.02 -21.55 30.27
C VAL A 613 25.71 -22.33 30.13
N LEU A 614 25.75 -23.51 29.48
CA LEU A 614 24.62 -24.42 29.44
C LEU A 614 24.31 -24.99 30.83
N HIS A 615 25.33 -25.40 31.59
CA HIS A 615 25.13 -25.89 32.96
C HIS A 615 24.60 -24.79 33.90
N GLU A 616 24.98 -23.52 33.75
CA GLU A 616 24.46 -22.41 34.59
C GLU A 616 22.93 -22.24 34.49
N SER A 617 22.32 -22.55 33.34
CA SER A 617 20.88 -22.43 33.09
C SER A 617 20.09 -23.54 33.78
N ALA A 618 19.18 -23.17 34.69
CA ALA A 618 18.30 -24.12 35.37
C ALA A 618 17.33 -24.80 34.40
N LEU A 619 16.85 -24.06 33.39
CA LEU A 619 16.01 -24.62 32.32
C LEU A 619 16.76 -25.68 31.53
N PHE A 620 18.02 -25.41 31.18
CA PHE A 620 18.86 -26.34 30.44
C PHE A 620 19.12 -27.62 31.24
N ARG A 621 19.53 -27.52 32.51
CA ARG A 621 19.78 -28.70 33.36
C ARG A 621 18.55 -29.61 33.44
N LYS A 622 17.37 -29.03 33.67
CA LYS A 622 16.11 -29.77 33.81
C LYS A 622 15.56 -30.35 32.51
N ASN A 623 15.94 -29.78 31.36
CA ASN A 623 15.51 -30.25 30.04
C ASN A 623 16.67 -30.88 29.26
N PHE A 624 17.77 -31.23 29.94
CA PHE A 624 19.01 -31.62 29.28
C PHE A 624 18.82 -32.79 28.32
N ASN A 625 18.04 -33.79 28.72
CA ASN A 625 17.77 -34.99 27.91
C ASN A 625 17.10 -34.64 26.57
N GLU A 626 16.10 -33.77 26.59
CA GLU A 626 15.39 -33.35 25.38
C GLU A 626 16.25 -32.44 24.49
N ILE A 627 17.02 -31.54 25.11
CA ILE A 627 17.97 -30.68 24.39
C ILE A 627 19.05 -31.54 23.74
N LEU A 628 19.58 -32.52 24.46
CA LEU A 628 20.59 -33.43 23.97
C LEU A 628 20.06 -34.26 22.81
N LYS A 629 18.86 -34.85 22.94
CA LYS A 629 18.17 -35.53 21.82
C LYS A 629 18.06 -34.62 20.59
N SER A 630 17.70 -33.35 20.76
CA SER A 630 17.63 -32.40 19.64
C SER A 630 19.01 -32.05 19.07
N LEU A 631 20.02 -31.83 19.91
CA LEU A 631 21.38 -31.55 19.48
C LEU A 631 21.93 -32.75 18.68
N LEU A 632 21.71 -33.97 19.15
CA LEU A 632 22.08 -35.22 18.48
C LEU A 632 21.40 -35.36 17.11
N ARG A 633 20.08 -35.10 17.02
CA ARG A 633 19.35 -35.07 15.74
C ARG A 633 19.93 -34.05 14.77
N ASN A 634 20.28 -32.86 15.26
CA ASN A 634 20.86 -31.79 14.44
C ASN A 634 22.29 -32.09 13.97
N LEU A 635 23.04 -32.89 14.74
CA LEU A 635 24.42 -33.29 14.41
C LEU A 635 24.50 -34.38 13.32
N SER A 636 23.37 -34.88 12.79
CA SER A 636 23.33 -35.91 11.74
C SER A 636 24.18 -37.15 12.07
N LEU A 637 24.25 -37.50 13.36
CA LEU A 637 24.86 -38.74 13.81
C LEU A 637 23.99 -39.88 13.25
N GLY A 638 24.59 -40.81 12.51
CA GLY A 638 23.86 -41.88 11.79
C GLY A 638 23.20 -42.94 12.68
N TRP A 639 23.00 -42.65 13.96
CA TRP A 639 22.50 -43.55 15.00
C TRP A 639 21.78 -42.74 16.10
N GLU A 640 20.75 -43.33 16.71
CA GLU A 640 20.00 -42.73 17.80
C GLU A 640 20.72 -43.02 19.13
N LEU A 641 21.05 -41.97 19.86
CA LEU A 641 21.71 -42.05 21.16
C LEU A 641 20.63 -41.84 22.23
N GLU A 642 20.13 -42.94 22.80
CA GLU A 642 19.23 -42.90 23.95
C GLU A 642 20.05 -42.74 25.22
N CYS A 643 19.88 -41.60 25.88
CA CYS A 643 20.49 -41.34 27.18
C CYS A 643 19.55 -40.50 28.03
N GLU A 644 19.53 -40.79 29.32
CA GLU A 644 18.78 -40.05 30.33
C GLU A 644 19.73 -39.63 31.45
N PHE A 645 19.64 -38.35 31.81
CA PHE A 645 20.27 -37.72 32.95
C PHE A 645 19.18 -37.26 33.91
N ASP A 646 19.41 -37.43 35.21
CA ASP A 646 18.54 -36.81 36.24
C ASP A 646 18.80 -35.30 36.31
N GLU A 647 20.03 -34.90 36.64
CA GLU A 647 20.55 -33.54 36.43
C GLU A 647 22.06 -33.62 36.11
N PRO A 648 22.52 -33.08 34.96
CA PRO A 648 23.91 -33.19 34.57
C PRO A 648 24.80 -32.20 35.32
N THR A 649 25.95 -32.67 35.80
CA THR A 649 27.03 -31.82 36.32
C THR A 649 27.73 -31.05 35.19
N GLU A 650 28.41 -29.95 35.52
CA GLU A 650 29.21 -29.17 34.55
C GLU A 650 30.19 -30.06 33.79
N GLU A 651 30.89 -30.93 34.52
CA GLU A 651 31.89 -31.84 33.95
C GLU A 651 31.27 -32.84 32.98
N GLU A 652 30.07 -33.37 33.29
CA GLU A 652 29.35 -34.27 32.39
C GLU A 652 28.91 -33.58 31.10
N VAL A 653 28.36 -32.36 31.19
CA VAL A 653 27.98 -31.57 30.01
C VAL A 653 29.20 -31.31 29.12
N VAL A 654 30.31 -30.89 29.71
CA VAL A 654 31.55 -30.58 28.98
C VAL A 654 32.11 -31.85 28.31
N ARG A 655 32.28 -32.95 29.05
CA ARG A 655 32.79 -34.23 28.50
C ARG A 655 31.91 -34.77 27.38
N LEU A 656 30.59 -34.62 27.52
CA LEU A 656 29.66 -34.99 26.46
C LEU A 656 29.88 -34.14 25.20
N LEU A 657 30.00 -32.82 25.31
CA LEU A 657 30.27 -31.95 24.15
C LEU A 657 31.59 -32.30 23.45
N PHE A 658 32.63 -32.68 24.21
CA PHE A 658 33.89 -33.18 23.66
C PHE A 658 33.70 -34.50 22.90
N ALA A 659 32.94 -35.43 23.47
CA ALA A 659 32.64 -36.69 22.83
C ALA A 659 31.82 -36.49 21.55
N LEU A 660 30.80 -35.63 21.57
CA LEU A 660 30.00 -35.27 20.40
C LEU A 660 30.83 -34.58 19.32
N LYS A 661 31.80 -33.72 19.69
CA LYS A 661 32.75 -33.15 18.72
C LYS A 661 33.58 -34.24 18.05
N ALA A 662 34.12 -35.18 18.82
CA ALA A 662 34.91 -36.29 18.28
C ALA A 662 34.08 -37.15 17.31
N MET A 663 32.81 -37.38 17.63
CA MET A 663 31.90 -38.24 16.86
C MET A 663 31.14 -37.50 15.74
N SER A 664 31.27 -36.19 15.62
CA SER A 664 30.44 -35.35 14.71
C SER A 664 30.56 -35.66 13.20
N GLU A 665 31.56 -36.43 12.77
CA GLU A 665 31.75 -36.83 11.37
C GLU A 665 31.34 -38.28 11.09
N ILE A 666 30.84 -38.99 12.10
CA ILE A 666 30.43 -40.40 11.99
C ILE A 666 29.03 -40.47 11.38
N LYS A 667 28.94 -40.95 10.14
CA LYS A 667 27.67 -41.17 9.44
C LYS A 667 27.33 -42.65 9.30
N THR A 668 28.35 -43.49 9.27
CA THR A 668 28.26 -44.94 9.11
C THR A 668 29.15 -45.64 10.14
N GLU A 669 28.90 -46.93 10.40
CA GLU A 669 29.76 -47.77 11.26
C GLU A 669 31.24 -47.70 10.81
N ALA A 670 31.48 -47.66 9.49
CA ALA A 670 32.82 -47.55 8.92
C ALA A 670 33.54 -46.23 9.24
N ASP A 671 32.82 -45.16 9.55
CA ASP A 671 33.43 -43.87 9.91
C ASP A 671 34.04 -43.89 11.32
N ILE A 672 33.57 -44.79 12.20
CA ILE A 672 34.16 -44.99 13.54
C ILE A 672 35.64 -45.36 13.41
N PHE A 673 36.00 -46.14 12.40
CA PHE A 673 37.38 -46.56 12.16
C PHE A 673 38.29 -45.42 11.67
N LYS A 674 37.72 -44.29 11.23
CA LYS A 674 38.49 -43.12 10.81
C LYS A 674 38.93 -42.24 11.97
N LEU A 675 38.37 -42.43 13.16
CA LEU A 675 38.72 -41.64 14.34
C LEU A 675 40.21 -41.80 14.71
N SER A 676 40.84 -40.69 15.07
CA SER A 676 42.18 -40.68 15.66
C SER A 676 42.14 -41.19 17.12
N SER A 677 43.30 -41.56 17.66
CA SER A 677 43.41 -41.99 19.07
C SER A 677 42.87 -40.94 20.03
N LYS A 678 43.17 -39.66 19.79
CA LYS A 678 42.65 -38.54 20.58
C LYS A 678 41.13 -38.40 20.51
N GLU A 679 40.52 -38.69 19.36
CA GLU A 679 39.07 -38.65 19.20
C GLU A 679 38.39 -39.83 19.89
N ILE A 680 38.99 -41.02 19.88
CA ILE A 680 38.53 -42.17 20.65
C ILE A 680 38.59 -41.86 22.15
N ASP A 681 39.72 -41.35 22.63
CA ASP A 681 39.89 -40.99 24.04
C ASP A 681 38.89 -39.89 24.46
N ALA A 682 38.63 -38.91 23.59
CA ALA A 682 37.62 -37.87 23.82
C ALA A 682 36.19 -38.42 23.84
N ALA A 683 35.85 -39.36 22.94
CA ALA A 683 34.55 -40.02 22.91
C ALA A 683 34.30 -40.81 24.20
N LEU A 684 35.28 -41.59 24.65
CA LEU A 684 35.23 -42.42 25.86
C LEU A 684 35.40 -41.61 27.16
N SER A 685 35.65 -40.30 27.08
CA SER A 685 35.68 -39.44 28.27
C SER A 685 34.29 -39.25 28.88
N SER A 686 33.23 -39.38 28.07
CA SER A 686 31.84 -39.31 28.49
C SER A 686 31.32 -40.68 28.90
N ASN A 687 30.90 -40.81 30.17
CA ASN A 687 30.27 -42.04 30.67
C ASN A 687 29.00 -42.39 29.88
N THR A 688 28.26 -41.38 29.42
CA THR A 688 27.05 -41.58 28.62
C THR A 688 27.34 -42.26 27.28
N ILE A 689 28.41 -41.85 26.60
CA ILE A 689 28.83 -42.51 25.36
C ILE A 689 29.32 -43.92 25.63
N VAL A 690 30.01 -44.13 26.75
CA VAL A 690 30.43 -45.46 27.20
C VAL A 690 29.22 -46.37 27.40
N GLU A 691 28.18 -45.95 28.11
CA GLU A 691 26.95 -46.74 28.33
C GLU A 691 26.22 -47.05 27.03
N VAL A 692 26.10 -46.08 26.11
CA VAL A 692 25.47 -46.31 24.81
C VAL A 692 26.25 -47.34 23.99
N LEU A 693 27.58 -47.25 23.98
CA LEU A 693 28.42 -48.24 23.30
C LEU A 693 28.30 -49.61 23.96
N LYS A 694 28.25 -49.70 25.30
CA LYS A 694 28.00 -50.96 26.02
C LYS A 694 26.67 -51.59 25.59
N GLN A 695 25.59 -50.81 25.59
CA GLN A 695 24.26 -51.29 25.20
C GLN A 695 24.25 -51.81 23.76
N TYR A 696 24.87 -51.06 22.84
CA TYR A 696 25.03 -51.49 21.45
C TYR A 696 25.79 -52.82 21.31
N LEU A 697 26.88 -53.00 22.08
CA LEU A 697 27.64 -54.24 22.06
C LEU A 697 26.86 -55.41 22.66
N HIS A 698 26.12 -55.20 23.75
CA HIS A 698 25.24 -56.23 24.30
C HIS A 698 24.10 -56.62 23.36
N ASP A 699 23.56 -55.68 22.57
CA ASP A 699 22.60 -56.02 21.52
C ASP A 699 23.24 -56.92 20.44
N LEU A 700 24.49 -56.63 20.03
CA LEU A 700 25.23 -57.48 19.10
C LEU A 700 25.55 -58.87 19.68
N GLU A 701 25.84 -58.96 20.97
CA GLU A 701 26.01 -60.23 21.67
C GLU A 701 24.72 -61.04 21.70
N ARG A 702 23.58 -60.41 22.03
CA ARG A 702 22.27 -61.05 22.03
C ARG A 702 21.90 -61.61 20.66
N ASP A 703 22.28 -60.90 19.59
CA ASP A 703 22.07 -61.31 18.21
C ASP A 703 23.10 -62.37 17.73
N GLY A 704 24.04 -62.79 18.59
CA GLY A 704 25.04 -63.83 18.33
C GLY A 704 26.23 -63.37 17.47
N HIS A 705 26.44 -62.06 17.34
CA HIS A 705 27.54 -61.51 16.56
C HIS A 705 28.85 -61.40 17.36
N LEU A 706 28.76 -61.19 18.69
CA LEU A 706 29.89 -60.99 19.60
C LEU A 706 29.80 -61.86 20.85
N CYS A 707 30.92 -62.02 21.53
CA CYS A 707 31.02 -62.63 22.86
C CYS A 707 31.57 -61.58 23.85
N ILE A 708 30.85 -61.30 24.95
CA ILE A 708 31.26 -60.31 25.94
C ILE A 708 31.41 -60.99 27.30
N ASN A 709 32.65 -61.08 27.78
CA ASN A 709 32.97 -61.62 29.10
C ASN A 709 33.90 -60.65 29.85
N ILE A 710 33.31 -59.56 30.36
CA ILE A 710 34.06 -58.41 30.88
C ILE A 710 33.49 -57.93 32.19
N ASP A 711 34.38 -57.63 33.12
CA ASP A 711 34.03 -57.05 34.41
C ASP A 711 33.67 -55.56 34.25
N GLU A 712 32.73 -55.10 35.06
CA GLU A 712 32.17 -53.74 34.92
C GLU A 712 33.23 -52.62 35.00
N SER A 713 34.30 -52.84 35.77
CA SER A 713 35.41 -51.89 35.93
C SER A 713 36.33 -51.78 34.71
N GLU A 714 36.30 -52.73 33.80
CA GLU A 714 37.25 -52.83 32.68
C GLU A 714 36.73 -52.20 31.38
N TRP A 715 35.42 -51.94 31.30
CA TRP A 715 34.74 -51.52 30.07
C TRP A 715 35.37 -50.34 29.35
N LYS A 716 35.84 -49.32 30.07
CA LYS A 716 36.40 -48.12 29.41
C LYS A 716 37.70 -48.43 28.67
N GLU A 717 38.58 -49.20 29.29
CA GLU A 717 39.84 -49.62 28.67
C GLU A 717 39.57 -50.67 27.59
N GLU A 718 38.61 -51.58 27.82
CA GLU A 718 38.22 -52.52 26.79
C GLU A 718 37.65 -51.80 25.56
N LEU A 719 36.67 -50.90 25.70
CA LEU A 719 36.06 -50.20 24.57
C LEU A 719 37.13 -49.49 23.73
N ARG A 720 38.13 -48.94 24.41
CA ARG A 720 39.30 -48.34 23.76
C ARG A 720 40.08 -49.39 22.96
N ASN A 721 40.47 -50.51 23.58
CA ASN A 721 41.20 -51.59 22.92
C ASN A 721 40.42 -52.21 21.75
N PHE A 722 39.12 -52.43 21.96
CA PHE A 722 38.18 -52.95 20.98
C PHE A 722 38.08 -52.03 19.75
N LEU A 723 37.87 -50.72 19.94
CA LEU A 723 37.83 -49.76 18.83
C LEU A 723 39.15 -49.71 18.05
N PHE A 724 40.30 -49.79 18.73
CA PHE A 724 41.61 -49.86 18.06
C PHE A 724 41.79 -51.15 17.27
N ALA A 725 41.37 -52.29 17.83
CA ALA A 725 41.46 -53.58 17.18
C ALA A 725 40.55 -53.64 15.94
N LEU A 726 39.34 -53.10 16.01
CA LEU A 726 38.45 -53.01 14.86
C LEU A 726 38.96 -52.08 13.77
N LYS A 727 39.52 -50.93 14.16
CA LYS A 727 40.20 -50.05 13.20
C LYS A 727 41.27 -50.82 12.44
N ARG A 728 42.09 -51.61 13.15
CA ARG A 728 43.13 -52.43 12.51
C ARG A 728 42.55 -53.49 11.57
N LEU A 729 41.45 -54.15 11.94
CA LEU A 729 40.75 -55.10 11.07
C LEU A 729 40.19 -54.42 9.81
N SER A 730 39.61 -53.23 9.95
CA SER A 730 39.05 -52.49 8.82
C SER A 730 40.09 -52.08 7.77
N GLU A 731 41.36 -51.88 8.18
CA GLU A 731 42.47 -51.61 7.26
C GLU A 731 42.85 -52.84 6.42
N LYS A 732 42.50 -54.05 6.88
CA LYS A 732 42.81 -55.33 6.20
C LYS A 732 41.72 -55.80 5.26
N LYS A 733 40.46 -55.43 5.51
CA LYS A 733 39.32 -55.84 4.67
C LYS A 733 38.36 -54.69 4.42
N GLN A 734 38.15 -54.37 3.15
CA GLN A 734 37.11 -53.40 2.75
C GLN A 734 35.72 -53.91 3.14
N ASN A 735 34.87 -53.00 3.64
CA ASN A 735 33.51 -53.27 4.12
C ASN A 735 33.41 -54.23 5.33
N PHE A 736 34.40 -54.20 6.22
CA PHE A 736 34.32 -54.86 7.52
C PHE A 736 33.22 -54.20 8.40
N GLY A 737 32.40 -55.03 9.06
CA GLY A 737 31.38 -54.61 10.01
C GLY A 737 31.00 -55.77 10.93
N MET A 738 30.60 -55.48 12.17
CA MET A 738 30.49 -56.53 13.20
C MET A 738 29.36 -57.52 12.97
N LYS A 739 28.24 -57.07 12.40
CA LYS A 739 27.13 -57.96 12.03
C LYS A 739 27.51 -59.00 10.98
N ASN A 740 28.52 -58.69 10.16
CA ASN A 740 29.02 -59.54 9.07
C ASN A 740 30.46 -59.99 9.34
N PHE A 741 30.85 -60.18 10.61
CA PHE A 741 32.20 -60.62 10.95
C PHE A 741 32.50 -61.97 10.29
N ASP A 742 33.35 -61.93 9.28
CA ASP A 742 33.85 -63.07 8.50
C ASP A 742 35.23 -63.46 9.02
N LEU A 743 35.34 -64.71 9.48
CA LEU A 743 36.54 -65.23 10.11
C LEU A 743 37.74 -65.29 9.13
N ASN A 744 37.51 -65.32 7.81
CA ASN A 744 38.58 -65.24 6.81
C ASN A 744 39.46 -63.98 6.94
N ILE A 745 39.00 -62.96 7.65
CA ILE A 745 39.82 -61.78 7.92
C ILE A 745 41.15 -62.13 8.61
N ILE A 746 41.20 -63.23 9.36
CA ILE A 746 42.41 -63.66 10.07
C ILE A 746 43.54 -64.04 9.11
N HIS A 747 43.25 -64.42 7.86
CA HIS A 747 44.28 -64.70 6.85
C HIS A 747 45.15 -63.47 6.55
N PHE A 748 44.63 -62.27 6.75
CA PHE A 748 45.31 -61.01 6.39
C PHE A 748 46.03 -60.34 7.57
N LEU A 749 45.98 -60.94 8.76
CA LEU A 749 46.58 -60.40 9.99
C LEU A 749 48.05 -60.80 10.13
N THR A 750 48.93 -59.86 10.44
CA THR A 750 50.31 -60.22 10.83
C THR A 750 50.34 -60.74 12.27
N THR A 751 51.21 -61.72 12.51
CA THR A 751 51.43 -62.36 13.81
C THR A 751 52.72 -61.90 14.49
N GLY A 752 53.42 -60.92 13.92
CA GLY A 752 54.69 -60.39 14.46
C GLY A 752 55.85 -61.37 14.33
N ASN A 753 55.78 -62.29 13.36
CA ASN A 753 56.85 -63.24 13.09
C ASN A 753 58.05 -62.56 12.38
N GLU A 754 59.20 -63.22 12.38
CA GLU A 754 60.39 -62.74 11.64
C GLU A 754 60.05 -62.50 10.17
N GLY A 755 60.34 -61.29 9.68
CA GLY A 755 60.01 -60.83 8.32
C GLY A 755 58.71 -60.03 8.19
N GLU A 756 57.88 -59.93 9.23
CA GLU A 756 56.67 -59.09 9.22
C GLU A 756 56.93 -57.69 9.78
N GLU A 757 56.48 -56.64 9.07
CA GLU A 757 56.67 -55.24 9.48
C GLU A 757 55.72 -54.79 10.61
N SER A 758 54.76 -55.63 11.02
CA SER A 758 53.76 -55.30 12.04
C SER A 758 53.30 -56.54 12.80
N ASN A 759 52.62 -56.34 13.93
CA ASN A 759 51.99 -57.41 14.71
C ASN A 759 50.53 -57.04 15.00
N ASP A 760 49.67 -57.30 14.01
CA ASP A 760 48.24 -56.98 14.08
C ASP A 760 47.56 -57.77 15.18
N LEU A 761 47.95 -59.04 15.32
CA LEU A 761 47.34 -59.94 16.28
C LEU A 761 47.57 -59.47 17.72
N SER A 762 48.76 -58.94 18.06
CA SER A 762 48.98 -58.36 19.40
C SER A 762 48.13 -57.14 19.70
N LEU A 763 47.64 -56.40 18.69
CA LEU A 763 46.66 -55.34 18.91
C LEU A 763 45.25 -55.89 19.15
N ILE A 764 44.90 -56.95 18.42
CA ILE A 764 43.61 -57.64 18.57
C ILE A 764 43.49 -58.32 19.93
N LEU A 765 44.55 -59.02 20.36
CA LEU A 765 44.61 -59.72 21.65
C LEU A 765 44.46 -58.80 22.87
N LYS A 766 44.65 -57.48 22.71
CA LYS A 766 44.37 -56.50 23.79
C LYS A 766 42.89 -56.28 24.04
N SER A 767 42.02 -56.58 23.07
CA SER A 767 40.57 -56.54 23.22
C SER A 767 40.06 -57.93 23.62
N LYS A 768 39.51 -58.03 24.83
CA LYS A 768 38.82 -59.25 25.28
C LYS A 768 37.61 -59.57 24.42
N ILE A 769 36.75 -58.59 24.11
CA ILE A 769 35.51 -58.81 23.31
C ILE A 769 35.86 -59.42 21.96
N LEU A 770 36.80 -58.82 21.24
CA LEU A 770 37.15 -59.28 19.90
C LEU A 770 37.89 -60.63 19.95
N THR A 771 38.78 -60.82 20.92
CA THR A 771 39.50 -62.09 21.11
C THR A 771 38.55 -63.24 21.39
N ASP A 772 37.64 -63.07 22.35
CA ASP A 772 36.65 -64.08 22.72
C ASP A 772 35.67 -64.35 21.57
N THR A 773 35.30 -63.32 20.81
CA THR A 773 34.46 -63.47 19.60
C THR A 773 35.16 -64.33 18.54
N ILE A 774 36.45 -64.08 18.26
CA ILE A 774 37.24 -64.88 17.31
C ILE A 774 37.36 -66.32 17.79
N ILE A 775 37.67 -66.53 19.08
CA ILE A 775 37.76 -67.86 19.68
C ILE A 775 36.42 -68.60 19.57
N SER A 776 35.31 -67.94 19.89
CA SER A 776 33.97 -68.51 19.78
C SER A 776 33.64 -68.92 18.34
N LYS A 777 33.98 -68.08 17.35
CA LYS A 777 33.78 -68.41 15.92
C LYS A 777 34.68 -69.54 15.44
N ILE A 778 35.90 -69.68 15.98
CA ILE A 778 36.75 -70.85 15.70
C ILE A 778 36.15 -72.11 16.33
N LYS A 779 35.68 -72.04 17.58
CA LYS A 779 35.00 -73.15 18.28
C LYS A 779 33.77 -73.63 17.48
N ASP A 780 33.04 -72.72 16.83
CA ASP A 780 31.91 -73.04 15.93
C ASP A 780 32.30 -73.84 14.68
N LEU A 781 33.59 -73.88 14.29
CA LEU A 781 34.09 -74.64 13.15
C LEU A 781 34.38 -76.11 13.47
N GLU A 782 34.08 -76.61 14.67
CA GLU A 782 34.30 -78.01 15.03
C GLU A 782 33.55 -78.98 14.08
N LYS A 783 32.37 -78.58 13.57
CA LYS A 783 31.55 -79.40 12.65
C LYS A 783 30.90 -78.59 11.54
N ASN A 784 30.86 -79.15 10.33
CA ASN A 784 30.18 -78.57 9.19
C ASN A 784 28.67 -78.54 9.44
N ARG A 785 28.04 -77.35 9.41
CA ARG A 785 26.60 -77.21 9.67
C ARG A 785 25.72 -77.89 8.61
N ASN A 786 26.23 -78.10 7.39
CA ASN A 786 25.47 -78.69 6.27
C ASN A 786 25.72 -80.20 6.10
N THR A 787 26.92 -80.69 6.40
CA THR A 787 27.28 -82.11 6.20
C THR A 787 27.43 -82.90 7.50
N GLY A 788 27.55 -82.22 8.65
CA GLY A 788 27.81 -82.85 9.94
C GLY A 788 29.22 -83.43 10.09
N GLU A 789 30.07 -83.30 9.06
CA GLU A 789 31.46 -83.76 9.08
C GLU A 789 32.31 -82.85 9.97
N GLY A 790 33.18 -83.45 10.79
CA GLY A 790 34.11 -82.71 11.64
C GLY A 790 35.16 -82.00 10.79
N ILE A 791 35.30 -80.68 10.99
CA ILE A 791 36.21 -79.85 10.19
C ILE A 791 37.51 -79.57 10.94
N PHE A 792 37.42 -79.17 12.22
CA PHE A 792 38.56 -78.98 13.10
C PHE A 792 38.38 -79.76 14.41
N ILE A 793 39.46 -80.32 14.94
CA ILE A 793 39.51 -80.92 16.28
C ILE A 793 39.95 -79.85 17.27
N ILE A 794 39.03 -79.39 18.12
CA ILE A 794 39.28 -78.28 19.04
C ILE A 794 39.28 -78.81 20.47
N ASN A 795 40.47 -79.12 20.99
CA ASN A 795 40.69 -79.56 22.37
C ASN A 795 41.76 -78.71 23.06
N VAL A 796 41.43 -77.44 23.30
CA VAL A 796 42.33 -76.42 23.81
C VAL A 796 41.76 -75.89 25.12
N ARG A 797 42.58 -75.84 26.18
CA ARG A 797 42.17 -75.26 27.46
C ARG A 797 42.07 -73.75 27.33
N ASP A 798 41.16 -73.13 28.08
CA ASP A 798 40.93 -71.68 27.96
C ASP A 798 42.20 -70.84 28.21
N GLU A 799 43.07 -71.29 29.13
CA GLU A 799 44.37 -70.65 29.44
C GLU A 799 45.39 -70.70 28.30
N ASP A 800 45.27 -71.66 27.38
CA ASP A 800 46.23 -71.87 26.29
C ASP A 800 45.90 -71.05 25.03
N TRP A 801 44.74 -70.37 24.98
CA TRP A 801 44.30 -69.65 23.78
C TRP A 801 45.10 -68.37 23.50
N ILE A 802 45.49 -67.66 24.54
CA ILE A 802 46.10 -66.31 24.48
C ILE A 802 47.60 -66.42 24.78
N ASP A 803 48.40 -65.47 24.30
CA ASP A 803 49.82 -65.40 24.62
C ASP A 803 50.04 -65.25 26.13
N ASP A 804 51.02 -65.96 26.68
CA ASP A 804 51.34 -65.89 28.10
C ASP A 804 52.22 -64.68 28.45
N SER A 805 52.42 -64.44 29.75
CA SER A 805 53.24 -63.32 30.25
C SER A 805 54.73 -63.42 29.90
N SER A 806 55.18 -64.51 29.30
CA SER A 806 56.55 -64.72 28.82
C SER A 806 56.69 -64.54 27.31
N ASP A 807 55.70 -63.91 26.66
CA ASP A 807 55.59 -63.75 25.20
C ASP A 807 55.55 -65.10 24.46
N ARG A 808 55.17 -66.19 25.14
CA ARG A 808 54.97 -67.47 24.47
C ARG A 808 53.69 -67.39 23.61
N PRO A 809 53.76 -67.73 22.31
CA PRO A 809 52.59 -67.75 21.44
C PRO A 809 51.49 -68.68 21.96
N GLY A 810 50.31 -68.11 22.20
CA GLY A 810 49.09 -68.86 22.51
C GLY A 810 48.53 -69.60 21.28
N GLU A 811 47.53 -70.46 21.52
CA GLU A 811 46.92 -71.26 20.47
C GLU A 811 46.28 -70.40 19.38
N LEU A 812 45.66 -69.26 19.71
CA LEU A 812 45.08 -68.38 18.69
C LEU A 812 46.16 -67.86 17.72
N ARG A 813 47.33 -67.48 18.23
CA ARG A 813 48.46 -67.02 17.39
C ARG A 813 49.01 -68.14 16.53
N ASN A 814 49.20 -69.32 17.12
CA ASN A 814 49.67 -70.49 16.38
C ASN A 814 48.66 -70.92 15.31
N PHE A 815 47.36 -70.88 15.62
CA PHE A 815 46.28 -71.21 14.70
C PHE A 815 46.22 -70.23 13.53
N VAL A 816 46.24 -68.91 13.78
CA VAL A 816 46.28 -67.89 12.73
C VAL A 816 47.48 -68.08 11.81
N ARG A 817 48.67 -68.35 12.38
CA ARG A 817 49.87 -68.61 11.58
C ARG A 817 49.74 -69.87 10.73
N GLY A 818 49.34 -70.99 11.32
CA GLY A 818 49.19 -72.23 10.59
C GLY A 818 48.12 -72.15 9.50
N ILE A 819 46.99 -71.50 9.76
CA ILE A 819 45.94 -71.33 8.76
C ILE A 819 46.36 -70.38 7.63
N GLN A 820 47.24 -69.41 7.86
CA GLN A 820 47.80 -68.58 6.79
C GLN A 820 48.69 -69.37 5.84
N ILE A 821 49.52 -70.26 6.36
CA ILE A 821 50.36 -71.15 5.56
C ILE A 821 49.46 -72.06 4.70
N ILE A 822 48.48 -72.70 5.34
CA ILE A 822 47.48 -73.54 4.68
C ILE A 822 46.70 -72.73 3.63
N TYR A 823 46.28 -71.51 3.93
CA TYR A 823 45.55 -70.64 3.01
C TYR A 823 46.40 -70.28 1.77
N ARG A 824 47.66 -69.86 1.96
CA ARG A 824 48.56 -69.48 0.85
C ARG A 824 48.76 -70.61 -0.15
N LYS A 825 48.82 -71.86 0.32
CA LYS A 825 48.99 -73.04 -0.53
C LYS A 825 47.67 -73.53 -1.11
N LEU A 826 46.64 -73.63 -0.28
CA LEU A 826 45.46 -74.44 -0.56
C LEU A 826 44.18 -73.63 -0.83
N ASN A 827 44.23 -72.32 -0.57
CA ASN A 827 43.16 -71.34 -0.71
C ASN A 827 41.86 -71.76 0.03
N ILE A 828 42.00 -72.09 1.32
CA ILE A 828 40.89 -72.58 2.16
C ILE A 828 40.01 -71.43 2.65
N ASP A 829 38.70 -71.56 2.47
CA ASP A 829 37.72 -70.65 3.07
C ASP A 829 37.36 -71.12 4.49
N LEU A 830 37.65 -70.32 5.52
CA LEU A 830 37.33 -70.63 6.91
C LEU A 830 35.82 -70.61 7.22
N ASN A 831 34.97 -70.06 6.36
CA ASN A 831 33.52 -70.21 6.52
C ASN A 831 33.02 -71.59 6.07
N ASN A 832 33.84 -72.31 5.30
CA ASN A 832 33.62 -73.71 4.95
C ASN A 832 34.97 -74.44 4.83
N PRO A 833 35.67 -74.65 5.97
CA PRO A 833 37.04 -75.14 5.94
C PRO A 833 37.09 -76.60 5.46
N ALA A 834 37.31 -76.81 4.17
CA ALA A 834 37.54 -78.14 3.61
C ALA A 834 39.06 -78.36 3.45
N ILE A 835 39.67 -78.99 4.46
CA ILE A 835 41.05 -79.43 4.37
C ILE A 835 41.07 -80.79 3.66
N HIS A 836 41.28 -80.76 2.35
CA HIS A 836 41.38 -81.99 1.56
C HIS A 836 42.77 -82.62 1.72
N ARG A 837 42.80 -83.94 1.93
CA ARG A 837 44.03 -84.71 2.17
C ARG A 837 45.06 -84.59 1.06
N GLU A 838 44.62 -84.66 -0.19
CA GLU A 838 45.50 -84.56 -1.36
C GLU A 838 46.25 -83.23 -1.42
N LYS A 839 45.64 -82.17 -0.89
CA LYS A 839 46.25 -80.84 -0.82
C LYS A 839 47.30 -80.74 0.29
N LEU A 840 47.22 -81.53 1.37
CA LEU A 840 48.25 -81.52 2.43
C LEU A 840 49.63 -81.99 1.93
N LYS A 841 49.70 -82.71 0.81
CA LYS A 841 50.96 -83.11 0.17
C LYS A 841 51.73 -81.93 -0.43
N GLU A 842 51.09 -80.78 -0.62
CA GLU A 842 51.70 -79.56 -1.17
C GLU A 842 52.41 -78.71 -0.11
N ILE A 843 52.35 -79.11 1.17
CA ILE A 843 52.96 -78.44 2.31
C ILE A 843 54.36 -78.98 2.52
N SER A 844 55.37 -78.11 2.59
CA SER A 844 56.74 -78.55 2.83
C SER A 844 56.94 -79.11 4.23
N ALA A 845 57.54 -80.30 4.32
CA ALA A 845 57.93 -80.94 5.58
C ALA A 845 59.40 -80.67 5.98
N GLY A 846 60.12 -79.82 5.23
CA GLY A 846 61.56 -79.59 5.40
C GLY A 846 62.41 -80.81 5.01
N THR A 847 61.92 -81.63 4.09
CA THR A 847 62.59 -82.84 3.58
C THR A 847 63.08 -82.70 2.14
N GLU A 848 62.91 -81.52 1.56
CA GLU A 848 63.30 -81.16 0.20
C GLU A 848 64.04 -79.83 0.26
N ASP A 849 64.99 -79.61 -0.66
CA ASP A 849 65.68 -78.33 -0.83
C ASP A 849 64.71 -77.33 -1.46
N THR A 850 64.15 -76.47 -0.62
CA THR A 850 63.14 -75.47 -0.95
C THR A 850 63.74 -74.10 -1.28
N ASN A 851 64.97 -73.83 -0.82
CA ASN A 851 65.65 -72.56 -1.05
C ASN A 851 66.58 -72.59 -2.29
N GLY A 852 66.83 -73.77 -2.85
CA GLY A 852 67.58 -74.01 -4.09
C GLY A 852 69.09 -73.99 -3.94
N ASP A 853 69.61 -74.18 -2.72
CA ASP A 853 71.06 -74.19 -2.44
C ASP A 853 71.72 -75.57 -2.61
N GLY A 854 70.93 -76.60 -2.89
CA GLY A 854 71.34 -77.98 -3.11
C GLY A 854 71.52 -78.80 -1.82
N VAL A 855 71.20 -78.25 -0.65
CA VAL A 855 71.38 -78.87 0.66
C VAL A 855 70.07 -78.83 1.44
N ILE A 856 69.64 -79.99 1.94
CA ILE A 856 68.50 -80.02 2.87
C ILE A 856 69.01 -79.61 4.25
N ASP A 857 68.70 -78.39 4.69
CA ASP A 857 69.14 -77.82 5.98
C ASP A 857 68.05 -76.99 6.71
N ASP A 858 68.41 -76.35 7.83
CA ASP A 858 67.47 -75.57 8.65
C ASP A 858 67.00 -74.27 7.96
N ASN A 859 67.62 -73.88 6.84
CA ASN A 859 67.21 -72.74 6.02
C ASN A 859 66.18 -73.14 4.95
N ASP A 860 65.79 -74.41 4.88
CA ASP A 860 64.65 -74.86 4.09
C ASP A 860 63.32 -74.56 4.78
N ASP A 861 62.33 -74.16 3.99
CA ASP A 861 60.97 -73.89 4.43
C ASP A 861 60.36 -75.16 5.02
N ASN A 862 60.16 -75.18 6.34
CA ASN A 862 59.43 -76.23 7.04
C ASN A 862 58.04 -75.75 7.47
N GLU A 863 57.16 -75.66 6.49
CA GLU A 863 55.78 -75.19 6.65
C GLU A 863 54.96 -76.09 7.59
N LEU A 864 55.17 -77.41 7.53
CA LEU A 864 54.51 -78.37 8.40
C LEU A 864 54.88 -78.12 9.86
N ARG A 865 56.16 -77.85 10.16
CA ARG A 865 56.64 -77.53 11.52
C ARG A 865 55.92 -76.31 12.10
N GLU A 866 55.63 -75.31 11.28
CA GLU A 866 54.91 -74.12 11.70
C GLU A 866 53.40 -74.37 11.88
N ILE A 867 52.80 -75.21 11.04
CA ILE A 867 51.37 -75.59 11.15
C ILE A 867 51.12 -76.40 12.43
N ILE A 868 51.97 -77.38 12.74
CA ILE A 868 51.76 -78.26 13.90
C ILE A 868 52.04 -77.59 15.26
N LYS A 869 52.52 -76.33 15.27
CA LYS A 869 52.56 -75.53 16.51
C LYS A 869 51.16 -75.21 17.01
N SER A 870 50.17 -75.13 16.11
CA SER A 870 48.76 -75.07 16.51
C SER A 870 48.30 -76.46 16.86
N LYS A 871 47.84 -76.63 18.10
CA LYS A 871 47.24 -77.87 18.56
C LYS A 871 45.99 -78.22 17.75
N ILE A 872 45.14 -77.22 17.44
CA ILE A 872 43.93 -77.42 16.65
C ILE A 872 44.29 -78.01 15.29
N LEU A 873 45.25 -77.42 14.58
CA LEU A 873 45.66 -77.91 13.26
C LEU A 873 46.37 -79.25 13.33
N ALA A 874 47.24 -79.46 14.32
CA ALA A 874 47.93 -80.73 14.54
C ALA A 874 46.94 -81.88 14.79
N ASP A 875 46.01 -81.72 15.74
CA ASP A 875 45.01 -82.73 16.07
C ASP A 875 44.08 -83.00 14.88
N THR A 876 43.72 -81.95 14.12
CA THR A 876 42.91 -82.08 12.90
C THR A 876 43.63 -82.87 11.81
N ILE A 877 44.90 -82.57 11.53
CA ILE A 877 45.69 -83.29 10.53
C ILE A 877 45.88 -84.76 10.95
N ILE A 878 46.19 -85.02 12.23
CA ILE A 878 46.31 -86.38 12.76
C ILE A 878 45.00 -87.15 12.59
N PHE A 879 43.86 -86.53 12.89
CA PHE A 879 42.55 -87.14 12.71
C PHE A 879 42.27 -87.46 11.23
N LEU A 880 42.56 -86.54 10.32
CA LEU A 880 42.38 -86.75 8.87
C LEU A 880 43.25 -87.90 8.34
N LEU A 881 44.50 -88.02 8.81
CA LEU A 881 45.41 -89.13 8.47
C LEU A 881 44.93 -90.46 9.09
N TYR A 882 44.43 -90.44 10.33
CA TYR A 882 43.92 -91.64 11.00
C TYR A 882 42.65 -92.19 10.32
N GLU A 883 41.72 -91.31 9.92
CA GLU A 883 40.57 -91.72 9.12
C GLU A 883 40.95 -92.35 7.77
N GLU A 884 42.10 -91.99 7.20
CA GLU A 884 42.62 -92.59 5.97
C GLU A 884 43.03 -94.03 6.17
N VAL A 885 43.82 -94.29 7.22
CA VAL A 885 44.27 -95.65 7.59
C VAL A 885 43.09 -96.60 7.88
N ILE A 886 41.94 -96.06 8.33
CA ILE A 886 40.72 -96.85 8.59
C ILE A 886 39.88 -97.07 7.32
N LYS A 887 39.87 -96.12 6.37
CA LYS A 887 39.09 -96.20 5.13
C LYS A 887 39.82 -96.95 4.01
N SER A 888 41.15 -97.04 4.05
CA SER A 888 42.01 -97.90 3.20
C SER A 888 42.07 -99.33 3.73
#